data_AF-A0A970ZPH8-F1
#
_entry.id   AF-A0A970ZPH8-F1
#
_cell.length_a   1.000
_cell.length_b   1.000
_cell.length_c   1.000
_cell.angle_alpha   90.00
_cell.angle_beta   90.00
_cell.angle_gamma   90.00
#
_symmetry.space_group_name_H-M   'P 1'
#
loop_
_entity.id
_entity.type
_entity.pdbx_description
1 polymer ?
#
loop_
_entity_poly.entity_id
_entity_poly.type
_entity_poly.pdbx_seq_one_letter_code
_entity_poly.pdbx_strand_id
1 'polypeptide(L)'
;MRFPDIIGYQYEDLLGEDPFGWTFVATHESGKRRVIKVFKAQATCDRFLRSYFETFTRQSPSLDGVAPVYDHVPQEPDALTACAQPFYGWKDRENGRWRISSLKRLQHLLSHEQVVEVAEDLACRIGEIHEAGLFHGGLRPSGVFLTGDSQGGQKIRITDFGQIYMGGLHHLEAGEWLFYASPEQIASGDFADGRGQGWDVYAFGVIAFQLLTGHLPRLDQLRRHSESHPEWLEAAPAILAGERTELSEHFLQQLEIERSVEWPDEPGDEREKNLREVIGQCLRFDPRNRPADMGEVARRIAGAGPLASLAPDGQEPVATTRTATAAAASTAAEPVPAEDATPSLAESGAFAEVGLEEVPLEKGRASVSFFAALRDRPVARWQAISVASVVGVLCLSCFLLISTLKIRKMEAQVQDDLSKAQSEVDKAAAAYRRQRLTLQSETEQLKSELDSVENSKSSLLGEAKLARQILRQAQENGDRFFQLVLENRDSDIEDFRAGRARALVEGRKHYERLVDVYGDAPDFIVSTANALFYLGRIYKEMGEFGKSLASFGEAERRYSALLEDSSTSDPEFVKNIAISKSALGQLAMTSGQYSVARHYFTESSRFWSEVRGLLPEESHTAGLHIHGNSLDIVECEFAMGRQEAALDAALSIGVQLTRMQEETPQDHRVIAAIARSFSLGGRVLEAREDVESATQAYQQSSDLYARAIQLDAAVDAYQLGLGNSLARLGLLTHDYEKLESAAEVLGAVIAANPYESPYLKTLADIYGALASNQRDGGQLENAIALEQKAIAILKPILKGNKALSPDVRYSYSQRLSHLADLLGDSGKFDESRIPLKEAISVLEALVDSDAKVVEYRRSLARARGMVGFACVKAGDNTEARKHLELARTEWQNFVVSHPEDTDAAQAVKWTSEQIMRLP
;
A
#
# COMPACT_ATOMS: atom_id res chain seq x y z
N MET A 1 -31.17 7.70 -2.72
CA MET A 1 -31.44 6.25 -2.60
C MET A 1 -32.85 6.08 -2.05
N ARG A 2 -33.62 5.14 -2.58
CA ARG A 2 -34.90 4.71 -1.98
C ARG A 2 -34.64 3.45 -1.15
N PHE A 3 -35.39 3.27 -0.05
CA PHE A 3 -35.40 1.97 0.64
C PHE A 3 -35.94 0.90 -0.33
N PRO A 4 -35.34 -0.31 -0.35
CA PRO A 4 -35.77 -1.38 -1.24
C PRO A 4 -37.20 -1.80 -0.92
N ASP A 5 -38.04 -1.99 -1.94
CA ASP A 5 -39.40 -2.48 -1.77
C ASP A 5 -39.39 -4.01 -1.87
N ILE A 6 -39.46 -4.71 -0.73
CA ILE A 6 -39.52 -6.17 -0.71
C ILE A 6 -40.96 -6.59 -0.98
N ILE A 7 -41.18 -7.26 -2.12
CA ILE A 7 -42.50 -7.70 -2.57
C ILE A 7 -43.21 -8.48 -1.45
N GLY A 8 -44.43 -8.06 -1.12
CA GLY A 8 -45.25 -8.70 -0.10
C GLY A 8 -45.03 -8.21 1.33
N TYR A 9 -44.24 -7.14 1.53
CA TYR A 9 -44.00 -6.53 2.83
C TYR A 9 -44.43 -5.07 2.89
N GLN A 10 -45.14 -4.68 3.95
CA GLN A 10 -45.50 -3.30 4.24
C GLN A 10 -44.76 -2.81 5.48
N TYR A 11 -43.88 -1.81 5.30
CA TYR A 11 -43.14 -1.16 6.38
C TYR A 11 -44.10 -0.47 7.38
N GLU A 12 -43.91 -0.73 8.67
CA GLU A 12 -44.70 -0.13 9.75
C GLU A 12 -43.93 0.97 10.49
N ASP A 13 -42.74 0.66 11.02
CA ASP A 13 -41.99 1.56 11.92
C ASP A 13 -40.48 1.26 11.88
N LEU A 14 -39.66 2.26 12.20
CA LEU A 14 -38.20 2.13 12.35
C LEU A 14 -37.88 1.68 13.78
N LEU A 15 -37.24 0.52 13.92
CA LEU A 15 -36.80 -0.01 15.21
C LEU A 15 -35.47 0.58 15.68
N GLY A 16 -34.59 0.92 14.74
CA GLY A 16 -33.29 1.49 15.05
C GLY A 16 -32.38 1.62 13.83
N GLU A 17 -31.36 2.46 13.97
CA GLU A 17 -30.24 2.63 13.05
C GLU A 17 -28.95 2.21 13.77
N ASP A 18 -28.08 1.51 13.06
CA ASP A 18 -26.73 1.17 13.51
C ASP A 18 -25.71 1.46 12.38
N PRO A 19 -24.40 1.38 12.67
CA PRO A 19 -23.35 1.60 11.66
C PRO A 19 -23.48 0.76 10.38
N PHE A 20 -24.26 -0.32 10.43
CA PHE A 20 -24.39 -1.29 9.35
C PHE A 20 -25.69 -1.12 8.56
N GLY A 21 -26.69 -0.39 9.07
CA GLY A 21 -27.98 -0.30 8.40
C GLY A 21 -29.15 0.16 9.26
N TRP A 22 -30.33 0.11 8.66
CA TRP A 22 -31.61 0.42 9.29
C TRP A 22 -32.43 -0.84 9.50
N THR A 23 -33.11 -0.91 10.64
CA THR A 23 -33.95 -2.05 11.01
C THR A 23 -35.41 -1.61 11.12
N PHE A 24 -36.30 -2.19 10.34
CA PHE A 24 -37.73 -1.85 10.32
C PHE A 24 -38.60 -3.01 10.76
N VAL A 25 -39.76 -2.73 11.38
CA VAL A 25 -40.86 -3.70 11.45
C VAL A 25 -41.66 -3.60 10.16
N ALA A 26 -42.01 -4.75 9.58
CA ALA A 26 -42.93 -4.83 8.47
C ALA A 26 -43.97 -5.94 8.68
N THR A 27 -45.15 -5.74 8.12
CA THR A 27 -46.18 -6.77 8.02
C THR A 27 -46.11 -7.42 6.65
N HIS A 28 -45.93 -8.74 6.61
CA HIS A 28 -46.00 -9.53 5.40
C HIS A 28 -47.46 -9.80 5.00
N GLU A 29 -47.76 -10.01 3.71
CA GLU A 29 -49.12 -10.30 3.19
C GLU A 29 -49.84 -11.45 3.91
N SER A 30 -49.09 -12.40 4.49
CA SER A 30 -49.64 -13.48 5.32
C SER A 30 -50.14 -13.03 6.70
N GLY A 31 -50.06 -11.73 7.03
CA GLY A 31 -50.42 -11.14 8.31
C GLY A 31 -49.37 -11.35 9.42
N LYS A 32 -48.24 -12.02 9.11
CA LYS A 32 -47.13 -12.21 10.05
C LYS A 32 -46.20 -11.00 10.04
N ARG A 33 -45.75 -10.60 11.23
CA ARG A 33 -44.74 -9.55 11.37
C ARG A 33 -43.33 -10.08 11.19
N ARG A 34 -42.50 -9.23 10.59
CA ARG A 34 -41.13 -9.49 10.19
C ARG A 34 -40.27 -8.26 10.46
N VAL A 35 -38.98 -8.48 10.58
CA VAL A 35 -37.98 -7.42 10.62
C VAL A 35 -37.36 -7.33 9.25
N ILE A 36 -37.28 -6.13 8.69
CA ILE A 36 -36.51 -5.87 7.48
C ILE A 36 -35.25 -5.13 7.87
N LYS A 37 -34.09 -5.78 7.68
CA LYS A 37 -32.79 -5.14 7.83
C LYS A 37 -32.36 -4.64 6.46
N VAL A 38 -32.15 -3.33 6.35
CA VAL A 38 -31.61 -2.66 5.15
C VAL A 38 -30.17 -2.26 5.43
N PHE A 39 -29.23 -2.76 4.64
CA PHE A 39 -27.80 -2.56 4.87
C PHE A 39 -27.29 -1.28 4.20
N LYS A 40 -26.39 -0.55 4.87
CA LYS A 40 -25.66 0.58 4.28
C LYS A 40 -24.68 0.01 3.23
N ALA A 41 -24.70 0.54 2.00
CA ALA A 41 -23.86 0.06 0.90
C ALA A 41 -22.35 0.15 1.19
N GLN A 42 -21.95 1.07 2.08
CA GLN A 42 -20.56 1.27 2.49
C GLN A 42 -20.14 0.40 3.68
N ALA A 43 -21.06 -0.39 4.25
CA ALA A 43 -20.84 -1.18 5.47
C ALA A 43 -20.88 -2.70 5.24
N THR A 44 -21.13 -3.17 4.01
CA THR A 44 -21.31 -4.59 3.70
C THR A 44 -20.72 -4.98 2.34
N CYS A 45 -20.46 -6.28 2.15
CA CYS A 45 -20.02 -6.84 0.87
C CYS A 45 -21.03 -7.88 0.38
N ASP A 46 -21.74 -7.53 -0.69
CA ASP A 46 -22.82 -8.33 -1.28
C ASP A 46 -22.39 -9.74 -1.71
N ARG A 47 -21.14 -9.89 -2.18
CA ARG A 47 -20.57 -11.19 -2.57
C ARG A 47 -20.60 -12.18 -1.41
N PHE A 48 -20.32 -11.72 -0.21
CA PHE A 48 -20.30 -12.56 0.99
C PHE A 48 -21.71 -12.74 1.56
N LEU A 49 -22.48 -11.65 1.71
CA LEU A 49 -23.85 -11.70 2.25
C LEU A 49 -24.75 -12.70 1.52
N ARG A 50 -24.55 -12.88 0.21
CA ARG A 50 -25.27 -13.88 -0.57
C ARG A 50 -25.12 -15.30 -0.03
N SER A 51 -23.91 -15.70 0.36
CA SER A 51 -23.63 -17.02 0.95
C SER A 51 -24.39 -17.22 2.27
N TYR A 52 -24.44 -16.18 3.10
CA TYR A 52 -25.20 -16.19 4.36
C TYR A 52 -26.70 -16.31 4.12
N PHE A 53 -27.27 -15.48 3.23
CA PHE A 53 -28.69 -15.52 2.93
C PHE A 53 -29.11 -16.86 2.33
N GLU A 54 -28.33 -17.42 1.40
CA GLU A 54 -28.62 -18.73 0.81
C GLU A 54 -28.57 -19.88 1.84
N THR A 55 -27.66 -19.81 2.81
CA THR A 55 -27.52 -20.80 3.87
C THR A 55 -28.67 -20.70 4.87
N PHE A 56 -29.01 -19.48 5.30
CA PHE A 56 -30.05 -19.25 6.30
C PHE A 56 -31.47 -19.36 5.74
N THR A 57 -31.65 -19.21 4.42
CA THR A 57 -32.93 -19.48 3.74
C THR A 57 -33.21 -20.98 3.67
N ARG A 58 -32.19 -21.81 3.43
CA ARG A 58 -32.33 -23.27 3.29
C ARG A 58 -32.62 -24.01 4.61
N GLN A 59 -32.42 -23.36 5.76
CA GLN A 59 -32.60 -23.88 7.13
C GLN A 59 -32.20 -25.36 7.32
N SER A 60 -30.94 -25.58 7.72
CA SER A 60 -30.50 -26.88 8.24
C SER A 60 -30.96 -27.07 9.70
N PRO A 61 -31.36 -28.29 10.13
CA PRO A 61 -31.63 -28.59 11.54
C PRO A 61 -30.46 -28.26 12.48
N SER A 62 -29.24 -28.22 11.95
CA SER A 62 -28.00 -27.88 12.68
C SER A 62 -27.82 -26.38 12.97
N LEU A 63 -28.70 -25.50 12.48
CA LEU A 63 -28.60 -24.04 12.67
C LEU A 63 -29.84 -23.46 13.38
N ASP A 64 -30.45 -24.20 14.32
CA ASP A 64 -31.63 -23.71 15.05
C ASP A 64 -31.35 -22.46 15.89
N GLY A 65 -30.09 -22.18 16.26
CA GLY A 65 -29.71 -20.92 16.94
C GLY A 65 -29.77 -19.67 16.08
N VAL A 66 -29.89 -19.81 14.76
CA VAL A 66 -29.76 -18.72 13.80
C VAL A 66 -31.15 -18.22 13.38
N ALA A 67 -31.33 -16.90 13.31
CA ALA A 67 -32.55 -16.31 12.77
C ALA A 67 -32.65 -16.60 11.25
N PRO A 68 -33.71 -17.29 10.77
CA PRO A 68 -33.87 -17.53 9.34
C PRO A 68 -34.02 -16.25 8.53
N VAL A 69 -33.59 -16.34 7.28
CA VAL A 69 -33.88 -15.34 6.26
C VAL A 69 -35.05 -15.87 5.43
N TYR A 70 -36.15 -15.13 5.39
CA TYR A 70 -37.34 -15.50 4.61
C TYR A 70 -37.25 -15.01 3.17
N ASP A 71 -36.87 -13.75 3.00
CA ASP A 71 -36.72 -13.10 1.71
C ASP A 71 -35.51 -12.17 1.76
N HIS A 72 -34.87 -11.92 0.62
CA HIS A 72 -33.77 -10.97 0.52
C HIS A 72 -33.75 -10.33 -0.87
N VAL A 73 -33.26 -9.10 -0.91
CA VAL A 73 -33.03 -8.34 -2.14
C VAL A 73 -31.55 -7.96 -2.15
N PRO A 74 -30.76 -8.42 -3.16
CA PRO A 74 -29.37 -8.00 -3.31
C PRO A 74 -29.28 -6.53 -3.76
N GLN A 75 -28.10 -5.92 -3.66
CA GLN A 75 -27.88 -4.53 -4.07
C GLN A 75 -28.12 -4.35 -5.58
N GLU A 76 -28.93 -3.37 -5.93
CA GLU A 76 -29.11 -2.88 -7.30
C GLU A 76 -28.60 -1.43 -7.40
N PRO A 77 -28.33 -0.87 -8.59
CA PRO A 77 -27.79 0.48 -8.75
C PRO A 77 -28.59 1.59 -8.03
N ASP A 78 -29.92 1.39 -7.86
CA ASP A 78 -30.83 2.34 -7.22
C ASP A 78 -31.40 1.87 -5.86
N ALA A 79 -31.03 0.68 -5.38
CA ALA A 79 -31.60 0.05 -4.19
C ALA A 79 -30.55 -0.65 -3.31
N LEU A 80 -30.68 -0.48 -1.99
CA LEU A 80 -29.80 -1.10 -0.99
C LEU A 80 -30.14 -2.58 -0.78
N THR A 81 -29.15 -3.37 -0.35
CA THR A 81 -29.36 -4.76 0.08
C THR A 81 -30.28 -4.80 1.29
N ALA A 82 -31.26 -5.71 1.29
CA ALA A 82 -32.12 -5.93 2.44
C ALA A 82 -32.52 -7.39 2.63
N CYS A 83 -32.80 -7.79 3.87
CA CYS A 83 -33.33 -9.12 4.17
C CYS A 83 -34.47 -9.06 5.19
N ALA A 84 -35.40 -10.01 5.06
CA ALA A 84 -36.54 -10.19 5.93
C ALA A 84 -36.32 -11.37 6.89
N GLN A 85 -36.42 -11.10 8.19
CA GLN A 85 -36.18 -12.04 9.28
C GLN A 85 -37.40 -12.11 10.23
N PRO A 86 -37.51 -13.13 11.11
CA PRO A 86 -38.52 -13.15 12.15
C PRO A 86 -38.46 -11.91 13.05
N PHE A 87 -39.63 -11.43 13.47
CA PHE A 87 -39.72 -10.39 14.49
C PHE A 87 -39.70 -11.01 15.89
N TYR A 88 -38.63 -10.73 16.65
CA TYR A 88 -38.49 -11.10 18.06
C TYR A 88 -38.76 -9.89 18.95
N GLY A 89 -40.02 -9.69 19.31
CA GLY A 89 -40.41 -8.49 20.03
C GLY A 89 -41.89 -8.41 20.38
N TRP A 90 -42.28 -7.28 20.95
CA TRP A 90 -43.65 -6.98 21.36
C TRP A 90 -44.00 -5.53 21.08
N LYS A 91 -45.30 -5.22 21.08
CA LYS A 91 -45.79 -3.84 21.06
C LYS A 91 -45.96 -3.37 22.49
N ASP A 92 -45.32 -2.26 22.83
CA ASP A 92 -45.47 -1.63 24.13
C ASP A 92 -46.92 -1.14 24.31
N ARG A 93 -47.50 -1.45 25.48
CA ARG A 93 -48.89 -1.10 25.82
C ARG A 93 -49.06 0.37 26.16
N GLU A 94 -48.00 1.06 26.61
CA GLU A 94 -48.08 2.44 27.10
C GLU A 94 -47.88 3.48 26.00
N ASN A 95 -46.84 3.33 25.18
CA ASN A 95 -46.49 4.29 24.12
C ASN A 95 -46.82 3.79 22.70
N GLY A 96 -47.31 2.55 22.56
CA GLY A 96 -47.67 1.95 21.27
C GLY A 96 -46.49 1.67 20.34
N ARG A 97 -45.23 1.82 20.77
CA ARG A 97 -44.04 1.56 19.95
C ARG A 97 -43.65 0.09 19.96
N TRP A 98 -43.04 -0.36 18.87
CA TRP A 98 -42.46 -1.69 18.77
C TRP A 98 -41.15 -1.79 19.57
N ARG A 99 -40.97 -2.90 20.30
CA ARG A 99 -39.76 -3.21 21.08
C ARG A 99 -39.25 -4.60 20.73
N ILE A 100 -37.93 -4.79 20.83
CA ILE A 100 -37.25 -6.05 20.51
C ILE A 100 -36.65 -6.69 21.77
N SER A 101 -36.57 -8.03 21.79
CA SER A 101 -36.05 -8.83 22.92
C SER A 101 -34.55 -9.11 22.82
N SER A 102 -33.73 -8.11 22.49
CA SER A 102 -32.28 -8.28 22.40
C SER A 102 -31.61 -8.47 23.76
N LEU A 103 -30.50 -9.20 23.78
CA LEU A 103 -29.70 -9.46 24.96
C LEU A 103 -29.20 -8.16 25.59
N LYS A 104 -28.76 -7.18 24.78
CA LYS A 104 -28.41 -5.83 25.24
C LYS A 104 -29.46 -5.21 26.16
N ARG A 105 -30.75 -5.38 25.81
CA ARG A 105 -31.86 -4.82 26.57
C ARG A 105 -32.26 -5.68 27.76
N LEU A 106 -32.15 -7.00 27.67
CA LEU A 106 -32.72 -7.90 28.67
C LEU A 106 -31.68 -8.49 29.64
N GLN A 107 -30.38 -8.31 29.38
CA GLN A 107 -29.30 -8.90 30.18
C GLN A 107 -29.39 -8.59 31.67
N HIS A 108 -29.88 -7.41 32.05
CA HIS A 108 -30.03 -7.00 33.46
C HIS A 108 -31.25 -7.61 34.17
N LEU A 109 -32.12 -8.31 33.44
CA LEU A 109 -33.30 -9.00 33.98
C LEU A 109 -33.05 -10.50 34.18
N LEU A 110 -31.89 -11.00 33.75
CA LEU A 110 -31.52 -12.41 33.88
C LEU A 110 -31.04 -12.70 35.29
N SER A 111 -31.44 -13.85 35.84
CA SER A 111 -30.79 -14.38 37.03
C SER A 111 -29.37 -14.85 36.70
N HIS A 112 -28.53 -15.01 37.73
CA HIS A 112 -27.18 -15.53 37.57
C HIS A 112 -27.13 -16.90 36.88
N GLU A 113 -28.06 -17.80 37.22
CA GLU A 113 -28.18 -19.12 36.59
C GLU A 113 -28.55 -19.00 35.10
N GLN A 114 -29.49 -18.11 34.76
CA GLN A 114 -29.86 -17.85 33.37
C GLN A 114 -28.72 -17.23 32.57
N VAL A 115 -27.89 -16.40 33.19
CA VAL A 115 -26.69 -15.83 32.56
C VAL A 115 -25.72 -16.93 32.13
N VAL A 116 -25.45 -17.90 33.00
CA VAL A 116 -24.57 -19.04 32.69
C VAL A 116 -25.17 -19.86 31.55
N GLU A 117 -26.45 -20.20 31.62
CA GLU A 117 -27.14 -20.94 30.55
C GLU A 117 -27.09 -20.22 29.20
N VAL A 118 -27.29 -18.90 29.20
CA VAL A 118 -27.23 -18.07 27.99
C VAL A 118 -25.81 -18.03 27.41
N ALA A 119 -24.77 -17.95 28.25
CA ALA A 119 -23.38 -17.99 27.78
C ALA A 119 -23.03 -19.36 27.17
N GLU A 120 -23.47 -20.46 27.79
CA GLU A 120 -23.23 -21.81 27.25
C GLU A 120 -23.97 -22.05 25.94
N ASP A 121 -25.26 -21.67 25.85
CA ASP A 121 -26.04 -21.81 24.63
C ASP A 121 -25.45 -20.92 23.51
N LEU A 122 -25.04 -19.68 23.82
CA LEU A 122 -24.41 -18.80 22.84
C LEU A 122 -23.13 -19.42 22.25
N ALA A 123 -22.29 -20.03 23.08
CA ALA A 123 -21.09 -20.72 22.60
C ALA A 123 -21.44 -21.87 21.65
N CYS A 124 -22.45 -22.67 22.01
CA CYS A 124 -22.92 -23.78 21.19
C CYS A 124 -23.47 -23.29 19.84
N ARG A 125 -24.36 -22.27 19.83
CA ARG A 125 -24.97 -21.75 18.61
C ARG A 125 -23.95 -21.13 17.64
N ILE A 126 -22.91 -20.46 18.14
CA ILE A 126 -21.83 -19.93 17.28
C ILE A 126 -20.92 -21.05 16.79
N GLY A 127 -20.67 -22.06 17.61
CA GLY A 127 -19.94 -23.28 17.19
C GLY A 127 -20.61 -23.95 15.98
N GLU A 128 -21.93 -24.09 15.98
CA GLU A 128 -22.71 -24.61 14.85
C GLU A 128 -22.51 -23.80 13.56
N ILE A 129 -22.34 -22.47 13.68
CA ILE A 129 -22.09 -21.58 12.54
C ILE A 129 -20.67 -21.80 11.99
N HIS A 130 -19.68 -21.94 12.86
CA HIS A 130 -18.28 -22.23 12.48
C HIS A 130 -18.15 -23.59 11.79
N GLU A 131 -18.86 -24.61 12.26
CA GLU A 131 -18.92 -25.93 11.63
C GLU A 131 -19.54 -25.88 10.21
N ALA A 132 -20.46 -24.96 9.97
CA ALA A 132 -21.03 -24.69 8.65
C ALA A 132 -20.08 -23.89 7.72
N GLY A 133 -18.85 -23.58 8.17
CA GLY A 133 -17.88 -22.80 7.41
C GLY A 133 -18.18 -21.30 7.35
N LEU A 134 -19.08 -20.82 8.22
CA LEU A 134 -19.45 -19.41 8.35
C LEU A 134 -18.93 -18.85 9.68
N PHE A 135 -18.88 -17.54 9.80
CA PHE A 135 -18.57 -16.83 11.05
C PHE A 135 -19.44 -15.58 11.14
N HIS A 136 -19.68 -15.06 12.34
CA HIS A 136 -20.47 -13.87 12.56
C HIS A 136 -19.67 -12.60 12.23
N GLY A 137 -18.43 -12.52 12.72
CA GLY A 137 -17.47 -11.44 12.45
C GLY A 137 -17.81 -10.11 13.11
N GLY A 138 -18.89 -10.02 13.88
CA GLY A 138 -19.37 -8.77 14.49
C GLY A 138 -20.31 -8.97 15.65
N LEU A 139 -20.10 -10.07 16.37
CA LEU A 139 -20.93 -10.52 17.46
C LEU A 139 -21.01 -9.46 18.57
N ARG A 140 -22.23 -9.11 18.97
CA ARG A 140 -22.52 -8.11 20.00
C ARG A 140 -23.87 -8.37 20.66
N PRO A 141 -24.14 -7.89 21.89
CA PRO A 141 -25.41 -8.14 22.58
C PRO A 141 -26.65 -7.61 21.84
N SER A 142 -26.52 -6.64 20.95
CA SER A 142 -27.63 -6.15 20.12
C SER A 142 -28.06 -7.12 19.02
N GLY A 143 -27.17 -8.01 18.56
CA GLY A 143 -27.43 -9.04 17.54
C GLY A 143 -27.87 -10.40 18.10
N VAL A 144 -28.01 -10.51 19.42
CA VAL A 144 -28.46 -11.74 20.11
C VAL A 144 -29.85 -11.50 20.68
N PHE A 145 -30.82 -12.34 20.35
CA PHE A 145 -32.20 -12.25 20.84
C PHE A 145 -32.53 -13.38 21.81
N LEU A 146 -33.28 -13.04 22.85
CA LEU A 146 -33.86 -13.98 23.79
C LEU A 146 -35.32 -14.22 23.42
N THR A 147 -35.68 -15.50 23.27
CA THR A 147 -37.03 -15.95 22.96
C THR A 147 -37.49 -16.94 24.02
N GLY A 148 -38.75 -16.90 24.43
CA GLY A 148 -39.29 -17.89 25.35
C GLY A 148 -39.61 -19.20 24.63
N ASP A 149 -39.29 -20.33 25.26
CA ASP A 149 -39.83 -21.62 24.83
C ASP A 149 -41.23 -21.88 25.42
N SER A 150 -41.88 -22.95 24.96
CA SER A 150 -43.21 -23.36 25.45
C SER A 150 -43.23 -23.92 26.88
N GLN A 151 -42.06 -24.10 27.51
CA GLN A 151 -41.87 -24.66 28.85
C GLN A 151 -41.27 -23.65 29.87
N GLY A 152 -41.02 -22.40 29.47
CA GLY A 152 -40.48 -21.34 30.33
C GLY A 152 -38.96 -21.13 30.28
N GLY A 153 -38.23 -21.87 29.45
CA GLY A 153 -36.81 -21.68 29.17
C GLY A 153 -36.55 -20.54 28.17
N GLN A 154 -35.31 -20.04 28.13
CA GLN A 154 -34.88 -19.03 27.16
C GLN A 154 -34.10 -19.69 26.02
N LYS A 155 -34.49 -19.40 24.79
CA LYS A 155 -33.77 -19.80 23.57
C LYS A 155 -33.12 -18.60 22.93
N ILE A 156 -31.87 -18.75 22.51
CA ILE A 156 -31.13 -17.73 21.81
C ILE A 156 -31.43 -17.77 20.30
N ARG A 157 -31.57 -16.59 19.71
CA ARG A 157 -31.62 -16.39 18.26
C ARG A 157 -30.59 -15.34 17.87
N ILE A 158 -29.57 -15.76 17.13
CA ILE A 158 -28.50 -14.89 16.65
C ILE A 158 -28.91 -14.31 15.30
N THR A 159 -28.64 -13.02 15.08
CA THR A 159 -28.88 -12.30 13.83
C THR A 159 -27.62 -11.51 13.43
N ASP A 160 -27.75 -10.60 12.46
CA ASP A 160 -26.74 -9.57 12.17
C ASP A 160 -25.39 -10.13 11.66
N PHE A 161 -25.46 -11.23 10.91
CA PHE A 161 -24.31 -11.89 10.31
C PHE A 161 -23.70 -11.10 9.14
N GLY A 162 -22.38 -11.25 8.96
CA GLY A 162 -21.67 -10.70 7.82
C GLY A 162 -21.60 -9.17 7.83
N GLN A 163 -21.65 -8.56 9.02
CA GLN A 163 -21.74 -7.11 9.16
C GLN A 163 -20.38 -6.39 9.25
N ILE A 164 -19.25 -7.06 9.53
CA ILE A 164 -17.96 -6.35 9.69
C ILE A 164 -17.03 -6.52 8.47
N TYR A 165 -16.47 -5.37 8.09
CA TYR A 165 -15.32 -5.09 7.21
C TYR A 165 -14.87 -6.17 6.22
N MET A 166 -15.76 -6.57 5.32
CA MET A 166 -15.42 -7.44 4.20
C MET A 166 -14.72 -6.62 3.10
N GLY A 167 -13.41 -6.38 3.26
CA GLY A 167 -12.47 -5.83 2.27
C GLY A 167 -13.06 -4.89 1.21
N GLY A 168 -12.99 -3.58 1.45
CA GLY A 168 -13.41 -2.55 0.47
C GLY A 168 -14.41 -1.50 0.98
N LEU A 169 -14.61 -1.39 2.30
CA LEU A 169 -15.49 -0.36 2.87
C LEU A 169 -14.74 0.98 2.99
N HIS A 170 -15.22 2.01 2.30
CA HIS A 170 -14.66 3.36 2.37
C HIS A 170 -15.08 4.14 3.62
N HIS A 171 -16.08 3.66 4.37
CA HIS A 171 -16.56 4.35 5.57
C HIS A 171 -17.35 3.38 6.46
N LEU A 172 -16.96 3.28 7.72
CA LEU A 172 -17.73 2.59 8.75
C LEU A 172 -17.82 3.49 9.97
N GLU A 173 -19.04 3.81 10.37
CA GLU A 173 -19.32 4.59 11.58
C GLU A 173 -18.87 3.81 12.82
N ALA A 174 -18.40 4.56 13.81
CA ALA A 174 -18.15 4.04 15.14
C ALA A 174 -19.48 3.64 15.79
N GLY A 175 -19.39 2.73 16.76
CA GLY A 175 -20.55 2.28 17.48
C GLY A 175 -20.23 1.16 18.43
N GLU A 176 -21.28 0.49 18.91
CA GLU A 176 -21.20 -0.57 19.92
C GLU A 176 -20.19 -1.67 19.55
N TRP A 177 -20.03 -1.97 18.26
CA TRP A 177 -19.17 -3.04 17.77
C TRP A 177 -17.69 -2.88 18.20
N LEU A 178 -17.20 -1.66 18.39
CA LEU A 178 -15.81 -1.40 18.81
C LEU A 178 -15.48 -1.95 20.19
N PHE A 179 -16.47 -2.10 21.08
CA PHE A 179 -16.27 -2.62 22.43
C PHE A 179 -16.13 -4.14 22.48
N TYR A 180 -16.53 -4.84 21.41
CA TYR A 180 -16.54 -6.30 21.32
C TYR A 180 -15.55 -6.83 20.27
N ALA A 181 -15.08 -5.98 19.37
CA ALA A 181 -14.10 -6.33 18.36
C ALA A 181 -12.74 -6.65 18.98
N SER A 182 -12.03 -7.63 18.40
CA SER A 182 -10.70 -7.99 18.88
C SER A 182 -9.63 -6.97 18.47
N PRO A 183 -8.50 -6.88 19.19
CA PRO A 183 -7.44 -5.93 18.86
C PRO A 183 -6.96 -6.09 17.42
N GLU A 184 -6.75 -7.33 16.96
CA GLU A 184 -6.32 -7.59 15.59
C GLU A 184 -7.42 -7.32 14.54
N GLN A 185 -8.70 -7.43 14.90
CA GLN A 185 -9.82 -7.06 14.04
C GLN A 185 -9.88 -5.55 13.83
N ILE A 186 -9.70 -4.75 14.89
CA ILE A 186 -9.62 -3.28 14.81
C ILE A 186 -8.33 -2.83 14.10
N ALA A 187 -7.21 -3.54 14.31
CA ALA A 187 -5.90 -3.17 13.78
C ALA A 187 -5.71 -3.47 12.29
N SER A 188 -6.14 -4.65 11.83
CA SER A 188 -5.85 -5.12 10.47
C SER A 188 -6.95 -4.82 9.48
N GLY A 189 -8.22 -4.86 9.91
CA GLY A 189 -9.36 -4.68 9.03
C GLY A 189 -9.26 -5.52 7.75
N ASP A 190 -8.88 -6.80 7.78
CA ASP A 190 -8.94 -7.63 6.56
C ASP A 190 -9.42 -9.05 6.85
N PHE A 191 -10.49 -9.40 6.14
CA PHE A 191 -11.29 -10.63 6.24
C PHE A 191 -10.91 -11.65 5.16
N ALA A 192 -9.99 -11.30 4.23
CA ALA A 192 -9.54 -12.19 3.16
C ALA A 192 -8.79 -13.45 3.68
N ASP A 193 -8.19 -13.38 4.87
CA ASP A 193 -7.32 -14.44 5.43
C ASP A 193 -8.05 -15.46 6.31
N GLY A 194 -9.38 -15.50 6.34
CA GLY A 194 -10.13 -16.53 7.10
C GLY A 194 -10.03 -16.42 8.62
N ARG A 195 -9.61 -15.27 9.16
CA ARG A 195 -9.46 -15.01 10.61
C ARG A 195 -10.78 -14.82 11.39
N GLY A 196 -11.92 -14.88 10.69
CA GLY A 196 -13.25 -14.57 11.22
C GLY A 196 -13.65 -15.34 12.48
N GLN A 197 -13.30 -16.62 12.53
CA GLN A 197 -13.64 -17.48 13.67
C GLN A 197 -12.92 -17.05 14.96
N GLY A 198 -11.67 -16.59 14.87
CA GLY A 198 -10.90 -16.11 16.02
C GLY A 198 -11.41 -14.78 16.60
N TRP A 199 -12.06 -13.97 15.77
CA TRP A 199 -12.73 -12.74 16.21
C TRP A 199 -14.00 -13.04 17.00
N ASP A 200 -14.80 -14.00 16.52
CA ASP A 200 -16.00 -14.45 17.25
C ASP A 200 -15.66 -15.08 18.60
N VAL A 201 -14.54 -15.81 18.69
CA VAL A 201 -14.01 -16.33 19.97
C VAL A 201 -13.73 -15.19 20.96
N TYR A 202 -13.07 -14.12 20.50
CA TYR A 202 -12.80 -12.97 21.37
C TYR A 202 -14.10 -12.26 21.78
N ALA A 203 -14.97 -11.95 20.82
CA ALA A 203 -16.23 -11.26 21.07
C ALA A 203 -17.14 -12.05 22.02
N PHE A 204 -17.20 -13.38 21.89
CA PHE A 204 -17.87 -14.26 22.85
C PHE A 204 -17.29 -14.08 24.26
N GLY A 205 -15.96 -14.10 24.40
CA GLY A 205 -15.30 -13.89 25.69
C GLY A 205 -15.68 -12.55 26.33
N VAL A 206 -15.78 -11.48 25.54
CA VAL A 206 -16.20 -10.15 26.01
C VAL A 206 -17.66 -10.17 26.47
N ILE A 207 -18.57 -10.76 25.69
CA ILE A 207 -20.00 -10.84 26.02
C ILE A 207 -20.22 -11.71 27.26
N ALA A 208 -19.62 -12.90 27.33
CA ALA A 208 -19.79 -13.81 28.45
C ALA A 208 -19.23 -13.22 29.76
N PHE A 209 -18.09 -12.52 29.70
CA PHE A 209 -17.57 -11.76 30.84
C PHE A 209 -18.56 -10.66 31.28
N GLN A 210 -19.13 -9.93 30.32
CA GLN A 210 -20.10 -8.87 30.60
C GLN A 210 -21.39 -9.40 31.22
N LEU A 211 -21.88 -10.56 30.77
CA LEU A 211 -23.08 -11.16 31.35
C LEU A 211 -22.87 -11.57 32.82
N LEU A 212 -21.70 -12.14 33.14
CA LEU A 212 -21.37 -12.59 34.50
C LEU A 212 -21.11 -11.43 35.46
N THR A 213 -20.47 -10.36 34.99
CA THR A 213 -19.95 -9.30 35.87
C THR A 213 -20.74 -8.00 35.79
N GLY A 214 -21.54 -7.80 34.74
CA GLY A 214 -22.15 -6.51 34.40
C GLY A 214 -21.18 -5.48 33.84
N HIS A 215 -19.90 -5.82 33.65
CA HIS A 215 -18.83 -4.92 33.21
C HIS A 215 -18.08 -5.52 32.01
N LEU A 216 -17.53 -4.68 31.14
CA LEU A 216 -16.62 -5.21 30.11
C LEU A 216 -15.27 -5.62 30.74
N PRO A 217 -14.59 -6.66 30.21
CA PRO A 217 -13.26 -7.06 30.67
C PRO A 217 -12.19 -5.99 30.39
N ARG A 218 -12.43 -5.14 29.39
CA ARG A 218 -11.63 -3.97 28.98
C ARG A 218 -12.58 -2.91 28.44
N LEU A 219 -12.16 -1.65 28.39
CA LEU A 219 -12.91 -0.51 27.84
C LEU A 219 -14.21 -0.18 28.59
N ASP A 220 -14.45 -0.71 29.79
CA ASP A 220 -15.71 -0.50 30.51
C ASP A 220 -15.93 0.99 30.86
N GLN A 221 -14.87 1.73 31.16
CA GLN A 221 -14.95 3.17 31.38
C GLN A 221 -15.37 3.92 30.11
N LEU A 222 -14.77 3.57 28.95
CA LEU A 222 -15.15 4.17 27.65
C LEU A 222 -16.59 3.82 27.27
N ARG A 223 -17.05 2.59 27.56
CA ARG A 223 -18.44 2.17 27.34
C ARG A 223 -19.42 2.98 28.20
N ARG A 224 -19.14 3.15 29.49
CA ARG A 224 -20.00 3.98 30.36
C ARG A 224 -20.00 5.44 29.92
N HIS A 225 -18.84 5.94 29.47
CA HIS A 225 -18.74 7.27 28.90
C HIS A 225 -19.65 7.43 27.68
N SER A 226 -19.59 6.49 26.73
CA SER A 226 -20.45 6.54 25.54
C SER A 226 -21.94 6.37 25.82
N GLU A 227 -22.33 5.64 26.87
CA GLU A 227 -23.74 5.56 27.30
C GLU A 227 -24.26 6.89 27.87
N SER A 228 -23.39 7.67 28.49
CA SER A 228 -23.72 9.00 29.03
C SER A 228 -23.62 10.13 28.00
N HIS A 229 -22.78 9.96 26.98
CA HIS A 229 -22.52 10.92 25.91
C HIS A 229 -22.57 10.20 24.55
N PRO A 230 -23.76 9.78 24.09
CA PRO A 230 -23.90 9.02 22.85
C PRO A 230 -23.38 9.77 21.61
N GLU A 231 -23.46 11.10 21.62
CA GLU A 231 -22.93 12.00 20.57
C GLU A 231 -21.43 11.84 20.29
N TRP A 232 -20.67 11.27 21.23
CA TRP A 232 -19.24 11.04 21.07
C TRP A 232 -18.91 9.91 20.08
N LEU A 233 -19.80 8.91 19.98
CA LEU A 233 -19.68 7.82 19.00
C LEU A 233 -20.61 8.02 17.81
N GLU A 234 -21.76 8.65 17.99
CA GLU A 234 -22.72 8.90 16.92
C GLU A 234 -22.09 9.79 15.83
N ALA A 235 -22.05 9.28 14.59
CA ALA A 235 -21.47 9.90 13.40
C ALA A 235 -19.93 10.05 13.36
N ALA A 236 -19.20 9.60 14.39
CA ALA A 236 -17.75 9.51 14.31
C ALA A 236 -17.35 8.35 13.37
N PRO A 237 -16.47 8.54 12.38
CA PRO A 237 -15.96 7.42 11.61
C PRO A 237 -15.06 6.56 12.52
N ALA A 238 -15.27 5.24 12.54
CA ALA A 238 -14.26 4.32 13.07
C ALA A 238 -13.23 4.01 11.97
N ILE A 239 -13.72 3.80 10.75
CA ILE A 239 -12.88 3.56 9.57
C ILE A 239 -13.28 4.57 8.49
N LEU A 240 -12.27 5.20 7.89
CA LEU A 240 -12.45 6.14 6.79
C LEU A 240 -11.44 5.82 5.68
N ALA A 241 -11.93 5.68 4.45
CA ALA A 241 -11.17 5.29 3.26
C ALA A 241 -10.36 3.98 3.40
N GLY A 242 -10.82 3.08 4.27
CA GLY A 242 -10.15 1.81 4.55
C GLY A 242 -9.01 1.88 5.56
N GLU A 243 -8.83 3.05 6.20
CA GLU A 243 -7.86 3.26 7.28
C GLU A 243 -8.55 3.52 8.62
N ARG A 244 -7.82 3.21 9.71
CA ARG A 244 -8.23 3.48 11.09
C ARG A 244 -8.24 4.98 11.34
N THR A 245 -9.27 5.45 12.03
CA THR A 245 -9.35 6.83 12.49
C THR A 245 -8.66 7.01 13.84
N GLU A 246 -8.45 8.26 14.27
CA GLU A 246 -7.93 8.60 15.61
C GLU A 246 -8.74 7.92 16.73
N LEU A 247 -10.05 7.75 16.53
CA LEU A 247 -10.92 7.04 17.46
C LEU A 247 -10.54 5.55 17.56
N SER A 248 -10.35 4.87 16.43
CA SER A 248 -9.93 3.45 16.43
C SER A 248 -8.53 3.26 16.99
N GLU A 249 -7.62 4.21 16.76
CA GLU A 249 -6.29 4.19 17.39
C GLU A 249 -6.38 4.38 18.91
N HIS A 250 -7.25 5.27 19.39
CA HIS A 250 -7.50 5.46 20.82
C HIS A 250 -8.02 4.18 21.48
N PHE A 251 -8.96 3.47 20.83
CA PHE A 251 -9.45 2.18 21.32
C PHE A 251 -8.33 1.13 21.41
N LEU A 252 -7.45 1.05 20.40
CA LEU A 252 -6.31 0.12 20.42
C LEU A 252 -5.30 0.44 21.52
N GLN A 253 -4.97 1.72 21.71
CA GLN A 253 -4.09 2.14 22.81
C GLN A 253 -4.69 1.78 24.16
N GLN A 254 -5.98 2.01 24.35
CA GLN A 254 -6.65 1.68 25.61
C GLN A 254 -6.71 0.17 25.85
N LEU A 255 -6.95 -0.63 24.80
CA LEU A 255 -6.87 -2.10 24.89
C LEU A 255 -5.47 -2.60 25.29
N GLU A 256 -4.41 -1.95 24.82
CA GLU A 256 -3.03 -2.30 25.20
C GLU A 256 -2.71 -1.88 26.65
N ILE A 257 -3.25 -0.75 27.13
CA ILE A 257 -3.12 -0.33 28.53
C ILE A 257 -3.86 -1.33 29.45
N GLU A 258 -5.06 -1.73 29.08
CA GLU A 258 -5.93 -2.66 29.82
C GLU A 258 -5.68 -4.13 29.42
N ARG A 259 -4.43 -4.51 29.16
CA ARG A 259 -4.10 -5.83 28.61
C ARG A 259 -4.49 -7.00 29.52
N SER A 260 -4.37 -6.84 30.84
CA SER A 260 -4.76 -7.85 31.84
C SER A 260 -6.26 -7.79 32.16
N VAL A 261 -6.89 -8.96 32.29
CA VAL A 261 -8.30 -9.09 32.70
C VAL A 261 -8.35 -9.59 34.13
N GLU A 262 -9.07 -8.89 34.99
CA GLU A 262 -9.28 -9.23 36.39
C GLU A 262 -10.77 -9.49 36.66
N TRP A 263 -11.08 -10.51 37.44
CA TRP A 263 -12.45 -10.80 37.87
C TRP A 263 -12.79 -9.97 39.11
N PRO A 264 -13.96 -9.33 39.18
CA PRO A 264 -14.33 -8.48 40.32
C PRO A 264 -14.67 -9.28 41.59
N ASP A 265 -14.99 -10.55 41.45
CA ASP A 265 -15.46 -11.45 42.49
C ASP A 265 -14.98 -12.89 42.26
N GLU A 266 -15.15 -13.77 43.25
CA GLU A 266 -14.87 -15.21 43.16
C GLU A 266 -16.04 -15.96 42.50
N PRO A 267 -15.80 -17.09 41.79
CA PRO A 267 -16.88 -17.86 41.16
C PRO A 267 -17.87 -18.42 42.19
N GLY A 268 -19.16 -18.39 41.87
CA GLY A 268 -20.22 -18.89 42.74
C GLY A 268 -20.28 -20.42 42.84
N ASP A 269 -19.92 -21.14 41.77
CA ASP A 269 -19.85 -22.60 41.74
C ASP A 269 -18.76 -23.12 40.77
N GLU A 270 -18.54 -24.44 40.72
CA GLU A 270 -17.53 -25.05 39.83
C GLU A 270 -17.91 -24.95 38.34
N ARG A 271 -19.21 -24.83 38.00
CA ARG A 271 -19.67 -24.65 36.62
C ARG A 271 -19.26 -23.28 36.10
N GLU A 272 -19.52 -22.25 36.90
CA GLU A 272 -19.09 -20.88 36.65
C GLU A 272 -17.58 -20.77 36.62
N LYS A 273 -16.86 -21.44 37.53
CA LYS A 273 -15.39 -21.45 37.53
C LYS A 273 -14.81 -22.00 36.22
N ASN A 274 -15.34 -23.12 35.71
CA ASN A 274 -14.95 -23.66 34.40
C ASN A 274 -15.24 -22.65 33.27
N LEU A 275 -16.42 -22.03 33.30
CA LEU A 275 -16.80 -21.01 32.32
C LEU A 275 -15.84 -19.79 32.37
N ARG A 276 -15.50 -19.29 33.56
CA ARG A 276 -14.54 -18.18 33.75
C ARG A 276 -13.15 -18.51 33.22
N GLU A 277 -12.68 -19.75 33.36
CA GLU A 277 -11.41 -20.20 32.79
C GLU A 277 -11.41 -20.17 31.27
N VAL A 278 -12.47 -20.70 30.63
CA VAL A 278 -12.62 -20.68 29.17
C VAL A 278 -12.75 -19.25 28.65
N ILE A 279 -13.49 -18.38 29.34
CA ILE A 279 -13.58 -16.95 29.03
C ILE A 279 -12.20 -16.30 29.06
N GLY A 280 -11.38 -16.59 30.09
CA GLY A 280 -10.01 -16.09 30.19
C GLY A 280 -9.11 -16.50 29.01
N GLN A 281 -9.33 -17.70 28.45
CA GLN A 281 -8.63 -18.17 27.24
C GLN A 281 -9.10 -17.44 25.98
N CYS A 282 -10.41 -17.18 25.86
CA CYS A 282 -10.98 -16.42 24.75
C CYS A 282 -10.48 -14.96 24.73
N LEU A 283 -10.25 -14.37 25.91
CA LEU A 283 -9.81 -12.98 26.09
C LEU A 283 -8.28 -12.76 25.99
N ARG A 284 -7.51 -13.79 25.63
CA ARG A 284 -6.05 -13.67 25.42
C ARG A 284 -5.74 -12.64 24.33
N PHE A 285 -4.77 -11.78 24.57
CA PHE A 285 -4.48 -10.69 23.64
C PHE A 285 -3.91 -11.19 22.30
N ASP A 286 -2.96 -12.14 22.34
CA ASP A 286 -2.45 -12.82 21.14
C ASP A 286 -3.46 -13.85 20.62
N PRO A 287 -3.94 -13.74 19.37
CA PRO A 287 -4.94 -14.65 18.81
C PRO A 287 -4.49 -16.11 18.76
N ARG A 288 -3.19 -16.39 18.66
CA ARG A 288 -2.65 -17.76 18.63
C ARG A 288 -2.82 -18.53 19.94
N ASN A 289 -3.05 -17.79 21.03
CA ASN A 289 -3.26 -18.35 22.37
C ASN A 289 -4.75 -18.48 22.73
N ARG A 290 -5.65 -18.15 21.81
CA ARG A 290 -7.10 -18.37 21.96
C ARG A 290 -7.48 -19.76 21.43
N PRO A 291 -8.63 -20.32 21.84
CA PRO A 291 -9.24 -21.45 21.15
C PRO A 291 -9.38 -21.18 19.64
N ALA A 292 -9.25 -22.22 18.83
CA ALA A 292 -9.21 -22.09 17.37
C ALA A 292 -10.57 -21.63 16.79
N ASP A 293 -11.66 -22.11 17.37
CA ASP A 293 -13.03 -21.81 16.95
C ASP A 293 -14.02 -21.93 18.13
N MET A 294 -15.27 -21.50 17.90
CA MET A 294 -16.33 -21.58 18.90
C MET A 294 -16.84 -23.00 19.16
N GLY A 295 -16.60 -23.96 18.27
CA GLY A 295 -16.87 -25.36 18.52
C GLY A 295 -15.94 -25.94 19.58
N GLU A 296 -14.67 -25.54 19.58
CA GLU A 296 -13.72 -25.84 20.65
C GLU A 296 -14.12 -25.20 21.97
N VAL A 297 -14.53 -23.92 21.96
CA VAL A 297 -15.04 -23.22 23.15
C VAL A 297 -16.24 -23.96 23.74
N ALA A 298 -17.23 -24.33 22.92
CA ALA A 298 -18.40 -25.08 23.35
C ALA A 298 -18.04 -26.45 23.96
N ARG A 299 -17.09 -27.19 23.37
CA ARG A 299 -16.61 -28.47 23.93
C ARG A 299 -15.90 -28.31 25.27
N ARG A 300 -15.07 -27.27 25.43
CA ARG A 300 -14.36 -26.96 26.69
C ARG A 300 -15.34 -26.58 27.80
N ILE A 301 -16.36 -25.77 27.48
CA ILE A 301 -17.44 -25.42 28.41
C ILE A 301 -18.23 -26.67 28.84
N ALA A 302 -18.52 -27.58 27.90
CA ALA A 302 -19.23 -28.84 28.18
C ALA A 302 -18.38 -29.91 28.91
N GLY A 303 -17.09 -29.66 29.17
CA GLY A 303 -16.21 -30.58 29.91
C GLY A 303 -15.62 -31.74 29.10
N ALA A 304 -15.68 -31.71 27.76
CA ALA A 304 -15.05 -32.70 26.89
C ALA A 304 -13.59 -32.27 26.59
N GLY A 305 -12.62 -32.83 27.33
CA GLY A 305 -11.20 -32.48 27.21
C GLY A 305 -10.57 -32.81 25.84
N PRO A 306 -9.42 -32.18 25.48
CA PRO A 306 -8.71 -32.50 24.25
C PRO A 306 -8.02 -33.88 24.29
N LEU A 307 -8.15 -34.65 23.21
CA LEU A 307 -7.31 -35.81 22.92
C LEU A 307 -5.87 -35.35 22.59
N ALA A 308 -4.91 -35.73 23.45
CA ALA A 308 -3.45 -35.95 23.28
C ALA A 308 -2.71 -35.23 22.12
N SER A 309 -1.56 -34.56 22.30
CA SER A 309 -0.24 -34.99 22.82
C SER A 309 0.74 -33.80 22.60
N LEU A 310 1.82 -33.49 23.35
CA LEU A 310 3.04 -34.23 23.72
C LEU A 310 3.81 -33.44 24.82
N ALA A 311 4.05 -34.10 25.95
CA ALA A 311 5.23 -34.18 26.85
C ALA A 311 6.26 -33.02 27.07
N PRO A 312 7.00 -33.06 28.22
CA PRO A 312 7.48 -31.89 28.99
C PRO A 312 9.01 -31.75 29.07
N ASP A 313 9.48 -30.56 29.48
CA ASP A 313 10.73 -30.26 30.23
C ASP A 313 10.77 -28.72 30.37
N GLY A 314 11.26 -28.05 31.41
CA GLY A 314 12.02 -28.42 32.59
C GLY A 314 12.71 -27.15 33.10
N GLN A 315 12.47 -26.79 34.36
CA GLN A 315 13.32 -25.99 35.27
C GLN A 315 13.61 -24.49 35.00
N GLU A 316 13.26 -23.69 36.01
CA GLU A 316 13.79 -22.35 36.32
C GLU A 316 15.31 -22.34 36.53
N PRO A 317 15.91 -21.14 36.61
CA PRO A 317 16.47 -20.79 37.92
C PRO A 317 16.14 -19.37 38.41
N VAL A 318 15.79 -19.34 39.70
CA VAL A 318 15.75 -18.21 40.63
C VAL A 318 17.15 -17.66 40.94
N ALA A 319 17.26 -16.33 41.08
CA ALA A 319 18.17 -15.65 42.04
C ALA A 319 17.79 -14.16 42.21
N THR A 320 17.02 -13.81 43.24
CA THR A 320 17.45 -13.14 44.51
C THR A 320 17.50 -11.60 44.53
N THR A 321 16.49 -11.04 45.20
CA THR A 321 16.54 -10.13 46.37
C THR A 321 17.43 -8.87 46.32
N ARG A 322 16.81 -7.71 46.58
CA ARG A 322 17.07 -6.90 47.79
C ARG A 322 15.98 -5.86 48.07
N THR A 323 15.41 -5.98 49.26
CA THR A 323 14.62 -5.01 50.00
C THR A 323 15.48 -3.82 50.48
N ALA A 324 14.86 -2.63 50.58
CA ALA A 324 15.20 -1.64 51.60
C ALA A 324 14.05 -0.63 51.79
N THR A 325 13.35 -0.78 52.90
CA THR A 325 12.53 0.23 53.59
C THR A 325 13.42 1.29 54.24
N ALA A 326 12.99 2.55 54.27
CA ALA A 326 13.22 3.45 55.41
C ALA A 326 12.26 4.65 55.39
N ALA A 327 11.57 4.85 56.52
CA ALA A 327 10.78 6.01 56.87
C ALA A 327 11.52 6.85 57.94
N ALA A 328 11.32 8.17 57.92
CA ALA A 328 11.33 9.10 59.07
C ALA A 328 11.10 10.53 58.49
N ALA A 329 10.00 11.26 58.69
CA ALA A 329 9.36 11.79 59.91
C ALA A 329 9.88 13.19 60.34
N SER A 330 8.91 14.03 60.75
CA SER A 330 8.99 15.33 61.48
C SER A 330 8.95 16.60 60.60
N THR A 331 8.12 17.64 60.79
CA THR A 331 7.11 17.98 61.82
C THR A 331 6.32 19.26 61.41
N ALA A 332 5.02 19.27 61.70
CA ALA A 332 4.13 20.36 62.17
C ALA A 332 4.31 21.83 61.69
N ALA A 333 3.21 22.41 61.17
CA ALA A 333 2.36 23.42 61.86
C ALA A 333 1.74 24.46 60.89
N GLU A 334 0.40 24.46 60.79
CA GLU A 334 -0.46 25.62 60.48
C GLU A 334 -0.52 26.59 61.70
N PRO A 335 -1.08 27.83 61.65
CA PRO A 335 -2.15 28.33 60.76
C PRO A 335 -2.07 29.81 60.27
N VAL A 336 -3.07 30.17 59.46
CA VAL A 336 -3.52 31.46 58.88
C VAL A 336 -3.82 32.54 59.97
N PRO A 337 -3.73 33.87 59.69
CA PRO A 337 -4.91 34.68 59.27
C PRO A 337 -4.64 35.84 58.28
N ALA A 338 -5.73 36.49 57.86
CA ALA A 338 -5.93 37.46 56.79
C ALA A 338 -5.50 38.93 57.06
N GLU A 339 -5.32 39.73 55.99
CA GLU A 339 -6.09 40.95 55.61
C GLU A 339 -5.29 41.94 54.72
N ASP A 340 -6.03 42.63 53.84
CA ASP A 340 -5.82 43.91 53.15
C ASP A 340 -4.61 44.20 52.23
N ALA A 341 -4.90 44.60 50.99
CA ALA A 341 -4.57 45.95 50.47
C ALA A 341 -4.94 46.16 48.97
N THR A 342 -5.38 47.38 48.70
CA THR A 342 -5.67 48.09 47.43
C THR A 342 -4.57 48.10 46.37
N PRO A 343 -4.87 48.54 45.13
CA PRO A 343 -4.08 49.62 44.50
C PRO A 343 -5.00 50.71 43.89
N SER A 344 -4.82 51.98 44.21
CA SER A 344 -3.87 52.97 43.68
C SER A 344 -4.19 53.47 42.25
N LEU A 345 -4.53 54.76 42.20
CA LEU A 345 -4.68 55.62 41.03
C LEU A 345 -3.31 56.18 40.60
N ALA A 346 -3.17 56.48 39.31
CA ALA A 346 -2.18 57.43 38.80
C ALA A 346 -2.83 58.38 37.80
N GLU A 347 -2.39 59.63 37.88
CA GLU A 347 -3.01 60.89 37.43
C GLU A 347 -2.67 61.31 35.99
N SER A 348 -3.47 62.24 35.46
CA SER A 348 -3.08 63.54 34.87
C SER A 348 -4.31 64.18 34.21
N GLY A 349 -4.64 65.48 34.28
CA GLY A 349 -4.06 66.66 34.90
C GLY A 349 -4.64 67.91 34.21
N ALA A 350 -4.83 68.99 34.98
CA ALA A 350 -4.79 70.42 34.63
C ALA A 350 -6.07 71.30 34.59
N PHE A 351 -6.24 72.04 35.71
CA PHE A 351 -6.30 73.52 35.89
C PHE A 351 -7.42 74.42 35.30
N ALA A 352 -8.17 75.09 36.20
CA ALA A 352 -8.06 76.54 36.58
C ALA A 352 -9.35 76.99 37.32
N GLU A 353 -9.32 77.27 38.64
CA GLU A 353 -9.31 78.61 39.31
C GLU A 353 -10.53 79.52 39.01
N VAL A 354 -11.13 80.35 39.88
CA VAL A 354 -11.07 80.76 41.31
C VAL A 354 -12.27 81.72 41.48
N GLY A 355 -12.80 81.92 42.70
CA GLY A 355 -13.35 83.23 43.08
C GLY A 355 -14.67 83.24 43.83
N LEU A 356 -14.60 83.31 45.16
CA LEU A 356 -15.63 83.83 46.05
C LEU A 356 -15.52 85.36 46.09
N GLU A 357 -16.64 86.07 46.14
CA GLU A 357 -16.68 87.46 46.60
C GLU A 357 -18.00 87.75 47.35
N GLU A 358 -17.88 88.61 48.36
CA GLU A 358 -18.80 88.83 49.48
C GLU A 358 -19.16 90.34 49.57
N VAL A 359 -20.31 90.67 50.20
CA VAL A 359 -20.68 91.98 50.84
C VAL A 359 -21.20 93.12 49.90
N PRO A 360 -22.02 94.15 50.30
CA PRO A 360 -22.53 94.58 51.63
C PRO A 360 -24.05 94.91 51.79
N LEU A 361 -24.40 95.10 53.08
CA LEU A 361 -25.54 95.87 53.63
C LEU A 361 -25.47 97.38 53.35
N GLU A 362 -26.62 98.04 53.14
CA GLU A 362 -26.80 99.48 53.36
C GLU A 362 -28.04 99.84 54.20
N LYS A 363 -27.87 100.92 54.97
CA LYS A 363 -28.69 101.44 56.08
C LYS A 363 -29.82 102.36 55.60
N GLY A 364 -30.93 102.37 56.34
CA GLY A 364 -31.91 103.45 56.32
C GLY A 364 -32.54 103.70 57.71
N ARG A 365 -32.14 104.79 58.37
CA ARG A 365 -32.72 105.32 59.62
C ARG A 365 -33.79 106.37 59.29
N ALA A 366 -34.93 106.35 60.01
CA ALA A 366 -35.72 107.52 60.44
C ALA A 366 -36.84 107.02 61.38
N SER A 367 -36.76 107.22 62.70
CA SER A 367 -37.43 108.30 63.48
C SER A 367 -38.89 108.57 63.12
N VAL A 368 -39.80 108.43 64.09
CA VAL A 368 -40.51 109.55 64.73
C VAL A 368 -41.53 109.02 65.76
N SER A 369 -41.35 109.52 66.98
CA SER A 369 -42.32 109.69 68.07
C SER A 369 -43.76 109.96 67.61
N PHE A 370 -44.72 109.08 67.97
CA PHE A 370 -46.15 109.36 67.75
C PHE A 370 -47.11 109.04 68.90
N PHE A 371 -46.69 108.49 70.04
CA PHE A 371 -47.63 108.20 71.15
C PHE A 371 -47.19 108.74 72.52
N ALA A 372 -46.81 110.03 72.54
CA ALA A 372 -46.61 110.83 73.76
C ALA A 372 -47.90 111.54 74.26
N ALA A 373 -49.08 111.22 73.71
CA ALA A 373 -50.36 111.82 74.13
C ALA A 373 -51.52 110.81 74.12
N LEU A 374 -51.40 109.75 74.92
CA LEU A 374 -52.54 108.88 75.27
C LEU A 374 -52.41 108.40 76.73
N ARG A 375 -51.93 109.31 77.60
CA ARG A 375 -51.53 108.98 78.98
C ARG A 375 -52.69 108.78 79.96
N ASP A 376 -53.93 109.17 79.64
CA ASP A 376 -55.02 109.13 80.65
C ASP A 376 -56.37 108.53 80.19
N ARG A 377 -56.42 107.69 79.13
CA ARG A 377 -57.66 106.93 78.79
C ARG A 377 -57.39 105.49 78.31
N PRO A 378 -57.64 104.45 79.12
CA PRO A 378 -57.19 103.07 78.84
C PRO A 378 -57.90 102.37 77.66
N VAL A 379 -59.08 102.85 77.23
CA VAL A 379 -59.90 102.16 76.21
C VAL A 379 -59.43 102.41 74.77
N ALA A 380 -58.84 103.57 74.47
CA ALA A 380 -58.43 103.93 73.10
C ALA A 380 -57.12 103.24 72.63
N ARG A 381 -56.29 102.71 73.55
CA ARG A 381 -55.01 102.06 73.23
C ARG A 381 -55.17 100.72 72.51
N TRP A 382 -56.16 99.93 72.89
CA TRP A 382 -56.35 98.60 72.31
C TRP A 382 -56.97 98.64 70.91
N GLN A 383 -57.76 99.67 70.59
CA GLN A 383 -58.42 99.80 69.29
C GLN A 383 -57.45 100.24 68.18
N ALA A 384 -56.45 101.07 68.48
CA ALA A 384 -55.46 101.48 67.47
C ALA A 384 -54.46 100.37 67.12
N ILE A 385 -54.06 99.56 68.12
CA ILE A 385 -53.10 98.46 67.92
C ILE A 385 -53.75 97.32 67.10
N SER A 386 -55.03 97.02 67.32
CA SER A 386 -55.70 95.95 66.57
C SER A 386 -55.84 96.26 65.08
N VAL A 387 -56.18 97.50 64.72
CA VAL A 387 -56.34 97.91 63.31
C VAL A 387 -55.00 97.90 62.57
N ALA A 388 -53.92 98.41 63.18
CA ALA A 388 -52.59 98.40 62.55
C ALA A 388 -52.05 96.98 62.32
N SER A 389 -52.35 96.06 63.25
CA SER A 389 -51.93 94.65 63.17
C SER A 389 -52.60 93.92 61.99
N VAL A 390 -53.89 94.17 61.75
CA VAL A 390 -54.64 93.52 60.66
C VAL A 390 -54.15 93.97 59.29
N VAL A 391 -53.85 95.26 59.12
CA VAL A 391 -53.34 95.80 57.84
C VAL A 391 -51.95 95.26 57.52
N GLY A 392 -51.07 95.14 58.52
CA GLY A 392 -49.72 94.58 58.33
C GLY A 392 -49.72 93.12 57.89
N VAL A 393 -50.60 92.29 58.45
CA VAL A 393 -50.74 90.88 58.08
C VAL A 393 -51.28 90.70 56.66
N LEU A 394 -52.16 91.59 56.20
CA LEU A 394 -52.76 91.54 54.87
C LEU A 394 -51.78 91.89 53.74
N CYS A 395 -50.88 92.86 53.97
CA CYS A 395 -49.84 93.20 53.00
C CYS A 395 -48.77 92.10 52.90
N LEU A 396 -48.38 91.50 54.03
CA LEU A 396 -47.38 90.42 54.05
C LEU A 396 -47.91 89.16 53.35
N SER A 397 -49.18 88.84 53.54
CA SER A 397 -49.82 87.68 52.89
C SER A 397 -49.95 87.86 51.37
N CYS A 398 -50.28 89.06 50.89
CA CYS A 398 -50.27 89.37 49.45
C CYS A 398 -48.87 89.25 48.83
N PHE A 399 -47.83 89.73 49.51
CA PHE A 399 -46.46 89.63 49.00
C PHE A 399 -45.98 88.17 48.91
N LEU A 400 -46.26 87.36 49.93
CA LEU A 400 -45.96 85.92 49.93
C LEU A 400 -46.72 85.17 48.82
N LEU A 401 -47.97 85.55 48.55
CA LEU A 401 -48.77 84.97 47.47
C LEU A 401 -48.18 85.27 46.08
N ILE A 402 -47.77 86.51 45.82
CA ILE A 402 -47.16 86.88 44.53
C ILE A 402 -45.80 86.18 44.34
N SER A 403 -45.02 86.05 45.41
CA SER A 403 -43.71 85.39 45.39
C SER A 403 -43.83 83.90 45.06
N THR A 404 -44.79 83.21 45.69
CA THR A 404 -45.04 81.78 45.46
C THR A 404 -45.55 81.49 44.04
N LEU A 405 -46.35 82.40 43.46
CA LEU A 405 -46.82 82.26 42.08
C LEU A 405 -45.68 82.42 41.04
N LYS A 406 -44.71 83.30 41.29
CA LYS A 406 -43.53 83.45 40.41
C LYS A 406 -42.63 82.22 40.41
N ILE A 407 -42.36 81.65 41.59
CA ILE A 407 -41.53 80.44 41.73
C ILE A 407 -42.17 79.27 40.98
N ARG A 408 -43.48 79.04 41.15
CA ARG A 408 -44.19 77.98 40.42
C ARG A 408 -44.13 78.13 38.90
N LYS A 409 -44.13 79.36 38.39
CA LYS A 409 -44.03 79.61 36.94
C LYS A 409 -42.63 79.30 36.40
N MET A 410 -41.59 79.63 37.16
CA MET A 410 -40.21 79.28 36.79
C MET A 410 -39.95 77.77 36.88
N GLU A 411 -40.44 77.11 37.93
CA GLU A 411 -40.37 75.64 38.06
C GLU A 411 -41.04 74.95 36.88
N ALA A 412 -42.24 75.39 36.48
CA ALA A 412 -42.94 74.83 35.33
C ALA A 412 -42.17 74.98 34.01
N GLN A 413 -41.45 76.10 33.83
CA GLN A 413 -40.70 76.36 32.61
C GLN A 413 -39.39 75.56 32.54
N VAL A 414 -38.68 75.44 33.66
CA VAL A 414 -37.49 74.57 33.76
C VAL A 414 -37.88 73.10 33.55
N GLN A 415 -39.03 72.68 34.06
CA GLN A 415 -39.53 71.31 33.85
C GLN A 415 -39.83 71.02 32.38
N ASP A 416 -40.43 71.99 31.67
CA ASP A 416 -40.74 71.88 30.23
C ASP A 416 -39.45 71.83 29.39
N ASP A 417 -38.49 72.72 29.65
CA ASP A 417 -37.21 72.74 28.95
C ASP A 417 -36.37 71.48 29.21
N LEU A 418 -36.37 70.97 30.46
CA LEU A 418 -35.73 69.70 30.82
C LEU A 418 -36.37 68.53 30.06
N SER A 419 -37.70 68.50 29.97
CA SER A 419 -38.42 67.42 29.26
C SER A 419 -38.12 67.41 27.75
N LYS A 420 -37.96 68.60 27.13
CA LYS A 420 -37.60 68.74 25.72
C LYS A 420 -36.16 68.30 25.46
N ALA A 421 -35.22 68.77 26.29
CA ALA A 421 -33.81 68.35 26.19
C ALA A 421 -33.65 66.84 26.36
N GLN A 422 -34.37 66.25 27.32
CA GLN A 422 -34.35 64.81 27.56
C GLN A 422 -34.94 64.02 26.39
N SER A 423 -36.01 64.51 25.77
CA SER A 423 -36.56 63.90 24.55
C SER A 423 -35.59 63.92 23.35
N GLU A 424 -34.79 64.97 23.18
CA GLU A 424 -33.79 65.02 22.10
C GLU A 424 -32.62 64.08 22.36
N VAL A 425 -32.13 64.02 23.59
CA VAL A 425 -31.10 63.05 24.00
C VAL A 425 -31.59 61.61 23.81
N ASP A 426 -32.83 61.31 24.17
CA ASP A 426 -33.41 59.98 23.98
C ASP A 426 -33.54 59.61 22.51
N LYS A 427 -33.91 60.56 21.64
CA LYS A 427 -33.95 60.36 20.18
C LYS A 427 -32.56 60.10 19.60
N ALA A 428 -31.56 60.87 20.00
CA ALA A 428 -30.17 60.68 19.56
C ALA A 428 -29.61 59.34 20.05
N ALA A 429 -29.87 58.97 21.32
CA ALA A 429 -29.47 57.70 21.90
C ALA A 429 -30.18 56.51 21.24
N ALA A 430 -31.44 56.67 20.80
CA ALA A 430 -32.16 55.64 20.04
C ALA A 430 -31.60 55.49 18.62
N ALA A 431 -31.25 56.58 17.94
CA ALA A 431 -30.63 56.55 16.61
C ALA A 431 -29.25 55.88 16.65
N TYR A 432 -28.41 56.23 17.62
CA TYR A 432 -27.10 55.61 17.84
C TYR A 432 -27.22 54.11 18.16
N ARG A 433 -28.19 53.71 18.99
CA ARG A 433 -28.48 52.29 19.28
C ARG A 433 -28.86 51.51 18.02
N ARG A 434 -29.68 52.09 17.13
CA ARG A 434 -30.02 51.46 15.85
C ARG A 434 -28.79 51.30 14.95
N GLN A 435 -27.97 52.34 14.82
CA GLN A 435 -26.76 52.29 14.01
C GLN A 435 -25.76 51.23 14.52
N ARG A 436 -25.60 51.13 15.84
CA ARG A 436 -24.75 50.10 16.46
C ARG A 436 -25.27 48.70 16.18
N LEU A 437 -26.57 48.48 16.26
CA LEU A 437 -27.19 47.19 15.95
C LEU A 437 -27.00 46.80 14.47
N THR A 438 -27.14 47.73 13.53
CA THR A 438 -26.87 47.47 12.11
C THR A 438 -25.39 47.12 11.85
N LEU A 439 -24.45 47.84 12.46
CA LEU A 439 -23.02 47.53 12.33
C LEU A 439 -22.68 46.18 12.98
N GLN A 440 -23.33 45.83 14.09
CA GLN A 440 -23.20 44.52 14.73
C GLN A 440 -23.73 43.41 13.81
N SER A 441 -24.89 43.60 13.17
CA SER A 441 -25.41 42.61 12.22
C SER A 441 -24.54 42.48 10.96
N GLU A 442 -24.00 43.58 10.43
CA GLU A 442 -23.09 43.55 9.28
C GLU A 442 -21.76 42.85 9.63
N THR A 443 -21.22 43.08 10.83
CA THR A 443 -20.00 42.39 11.29
C THR A 443 -20.24 40.92 11.59
N GLU A 444 -21.40 40.54 12.13
CA GLU A 444 -21.79 39.13 12.29
C GLU A 444 -21.98 38.44 10.94
N GLN A 445 -22.57 39.11 9.95
CA GLN A 445 -22.72 38.58 8.60
C GLN A 445 -21.35 38.37 7.92
N LEU A 446 -20.46 39.36 7.98
CA LEU A 446 -19.11 39.24 7.42
C LEU A 446 -18.29 38.13 8.10
N LYS A 447 -18.44 37.94 9.41
CA LYS A 447 -17.82 36.80 10.13
C LYS A 447 -18.39 35.48 9.63
N SER A 448 -19.71 35.35 9.50
CA SER A 448 -20.33 34.14 8.97
C SER A 448 -19.89 33.82 7.54
N GLU A 449 -19.72 34.84 6.68
CA GLU A 449 -19.21 34.66 5.32
C GLU A 449 -17.74 34.21 5.33
N LEU A 450 -16.90 34.81 6.18
CA LEU A 450 -15.49 34.39 6.35
C LEU A 450 -15.40 32.95 6.86
N ASP A 451 -16.17 32.59 7.90
CA ASP A 451 -16.23 31.24 8.45
C ASP A 451 -16.68 30.24 7.38
N SER A 452 -17.64 30.61 6.52
CA SER A 452 -18.08 29.75 5.41
C SER A 452 -17.00 29.51 4.36
N VAL A 453 -16.19 30.54 4.05
CA VAL A 453 -15.07 30.45 3.11
C VAL A 453 -13.92 29.65 3.70
N GLU A 454 -13.61 29.84 4.99
CA GLU A 454 -12.60 29.05 5.70
C GLU A 454 -13.00 27.58 5.79
N ASN A 455 -14.28 27.29 6.06
CA ASN A 455 -14.83 25.94 6.05
C ASN A 455 -14.82 25.31 4.64
N SER A 456 -15.11 26.08 3.60
CA SER A 456 -15.00 25.57 2.22
C SER A 456 -13.55 25.29 1.82
N LYS A 457 -12.61 26.16 2.22
CA LYS A 457 -11.18 25.94 2.01
C LYS A 457 -10.66 24.72 2.77
N SER A 458 -11.05 24.54 4.02
CA SER A 458 -10.64 23.37 4.81
C SER A 458 -11.24 22.08 4.25
N SER A 459 -12.49 22.12 3.79
CA SER A 459 -13.16 21.02 3.09
C SER A 459 -12.44 20.65 1.79
N LEU A 460 -12.13 21.62 0.91
CA LEU A 460 -11.39 21.37 -0.34
C LEU A 460 -9.96 20.87 -0.10
N LEU A 461 -9.29 21.37 0.94
CA LEU A 461 -7.98 20.85 1.34
C LEU A 461 -8.08 19.40 1.84
N GLY A 462 -9.14 19.07 2.58
CA GLY A 462 -9.48 17.72 3.00
C GLY A 462 -9.72 16.79 1.80
N GLU A 463 -10.56 17.21 0.84
CA GLU A 463 -10.84 16.45 -0.38
C GLU A 463 -9.57 16.25 -1.23
N ALA A 464 -8.75 17.30 -1.40
CA ALA A 464 -7.48 17.20 -2.12
C ALA A 464 -6.46 16.31 -1.39
N LYS A 465 -6.46 16.28 -0.05
CA LYS A 465 -5.62 15.36 0.73
C LYS A 465 -6.09 13.91 0.58
N LEU A 466 -7.41 13.69 0.61
CA LEU A 466 -8.02 12.38 0.38
C LEU A 466 -7.74 11.86 -1.04
N ALA A 467 -7.92 12.70 -2.06
CA ALA A 467 -7.61 12.33 -3.45
C ALA A 467 -6.13 11.96 -3.64
N ARG A 468 -5.22 12.71 -3.00
CA ARG A 468 -3.78 12.40 -2.97
C ARG A 468 -3.50 11.05 -2.31
N GLN A 469 -4.17 10.75 -1.22
CA GLN A 469 -4.02 9.49 -0.50
C GLN A 469 -4.54 8.29 -1.32
N ILE A 470 -5.71 8.43 -1.95
CA ILE A 470 -6.26 7.41 -2.86
C ILE A 470 -5.29 7.14 -4.02
N LEU A 471 -4.69 8.19 -4.60
CA LEU A 471 -3.70 8.05 -5.68
C LEU A 471 -2.44 7.31 -5.21
N ARG A 472 -1.93 7.63 -4.02
CA ARG A 472 -0.78 6.92 -3.43
C ARG A 472 -1.09 5.45 -3.15
N GLN A 473 -2.25 5.15 -2.55
CA GLN A 473 -2.66 3.77 -2.27
C GLN A 473 -2.88 2.96 -3.56
N ALA A 474 -3.47 3.58 -4.59
CA ALA A 474 -3.65 2.94 -5.89
C ALA A 474 -2.29 2.65 -6.55
N GLN A 475 -1.33 3.57 -6.43
CA GLN A 475 0.03 3.34 -6.88
C GLN A 475 0.71 2.21 -6.09
N GLU A 476 0.64 2.19 -4.75
CA GLU A 476 1.25 1.13 -3.93
C GLU A 476 0.68 -0.26 -4.24
N ASN A 477 -0.64 -0.36 -4.43
CA ASN A 477 -1.28 -1.60 -4.86
C ASN A 477 -0.82 -2.02 -6.26
N GLY A 478 -0.69 -1.05 -7.18
CA GLY A 478 -0.11 -1.25 -8.50
C GLY A 478 1.34 -1.73 -8.43
N ASP A 479 2.17 -1.09 -7.60
CA ASP A 479 3.58 -1.39 -7.38
C ASP A 479 3.75 -2.82 -6.86
N ARG A 480 2.97 -3.23 -5.86
CA ARG A 480 2.96 -4.61 -5.35
C ARG A 480 2.56 -5.63 -6.43
N PHE A 481 1.51 -5.34 -7.19
CA PHE A 481 1.08 -6.21 -8.28
C PHE A 481 2.16 -6.35 -9.35
N PHE A 482 2.75 -5.24 -9.79
CA PHE A 482 3.78 -5.26 -10.82
C PHE A 482 5.11 -5.82 -10.33
N GLN A 483 5.43 -5.66 -9.05
CA GLN A 483 6.56 -6.34 -8.43
C GLN A 483 6.40 -7.86 -8.58
N LEU A 484 5.23 -8.43 -8.25
CA LEU A 484 4.97 -9.86 -8.43
C LEU A 484 5.06 -10.31 -9.89
N VAL A 485 4.55 -9.50 -10.83
CA VAL A 485 4.62 -9.77 -12.28
C VAL A 485 6.07 -9.74 -12.80
N LEU A 486 6.91 -8.85 -12.25
CA LEU A 486 8.31 -8.69 -12.63
C LEU A 486 9.20 -9.76 -11.98
N GLU A 487 8.91 -10.18 -10.76
CA GLU A 487 9.69 -11.18 -10.01
C GLU A 487 9.38 -12.61 -10.47
N ASN A 488 8.13 -12.93 -10.78
CA ASN A 488 7.74 -14.24 -11.31
C ASN A 488 7.91 -14.30 -12.83
N ARG A 489 9.16 -14.14 -13.32
CA ARG A 489 9.47 -14.22 -14.77
C ARG A 489 9.18 -15.61 -15.34
N ASP A 490 9.43 -16.62 -14.52
CA ASP A 490 9.79 -17.96 -14.96
C ASP A 490 8.77 -19.01 -14.47
N SER A 491 7.46 -18.70 -14.49
CA SER A 491 6.44 -19.70 -14.15
C SER A 491 6.18 -20.65 -15.34
N ASP A 492 6.09 -21.94 -15.05
CA ASP A 492 5.75 -23.01 -16.01
C ASP A 492 4.28 -23.01 -16.47
N ILE A 493 3.46 -22.09 -15.94
CA ILE A 493 2.04 -21.99 -16.28
C ILE A 493 1.90 -21.21 -17.60
N GLU A 494 1.51 -21.89 -18.68
CA GLU A 494 1.35 -21.30 -20.02
C GLU A 494 0.40 -20.08 -20.03
N ASP A 495 -0.73 -20.17 -19.31
CA ASP A 495 -1.68 -19.06 -19.13
C ASP A 495 -1.08 -17.86 -18.39
N PHE A 496 -0.13 -18.11 -17.48
CA PHE A 496 0.55 -17.07 -16.72
C PHE A 496 1.55 -16.30 -17.61
N ARG A 497 2.28 -16.97 -18.51
CA ARG A 497 3.19 -16.30 -19.46
C ARG A 497 2.42 -15.36 -20.39
N ALA A 498 1.28 -15.81 -20.94
CA ALA A 498 0.40 -14.97 -21.77
C ALA A 498 -0.30 -13.84 -20.96
N GLY A 499 -0.63 -14.10 -19.69
CA GLY A 499 -1.12 -13.09 -18.75
C GLY A 499 -0.07 -12.02 -18.44
N ARG A 500 1.19 -12.42 -18.20
CA ARG A 500 2.32 -11.55 -17.90
C ARG A 500 2.62 -10.57 -19.02
N ALA A 501 2.65 -11.02 -20.27
CA ALA A 501 2.86 -10.14 -21.41
C ALA A 501 1.78 -9.03 -21.50
N ARG A 502 0.51 -9.38 -21.26
CA ARG A 502 -0.59 -8.41 -21.18
C ARG A 502 -0.44 -7.46 -19.99
N ALA A 503 -0.05 -7.99 -18.84
CA ALA A 503 0.21 -7.21 -17.64
C ALA A 503 1.34 -6.19 -17.88
N LEU A 504 2.45 -6.57 -18.51
CA LEU A 504 3.56 -5.65 -18.84
C LEU A 504 3.10 -4.50 -19.75
N VAL A 505 2.27 -4.78 -20.76
CA VAL A 505 1.73 -3.74 -21.65
C VAL A 505 0.80 -2.77 -20.92
N GLU A 506 -0.08 -3.28 -20.07
CA GLU A 506 -0.96 -2.43 -19.26
C GLU A 506 -0.20 -1.66 -18.17
N GLY A 507 0.80 -2.29 -17.55
CA GLY A 507 1.72 -1.68 -16.59
C GLY A 507 2.52 -0.53 -17.20
N ARG A 508 3.05 -0.73 -18.41
CA ARG A 508 3.70 0.36 -19.17
C ARG A 508 2.76 1.56 -19.31
N LYS A 509 1.54 1.34 -19.81
CA LYS A 509 0.54 2.43 -19.97
C LYS A 509 0.13 3.07 -18.65
N HIS A 510 0.13 2.30 -17.56
CA HIS A 510 -0.22 2.78 -16.24
C HIS A 510 0.88 3.71 -15.70
N TYR A 511 2.14 3.26 -15.70
CA TYR A 511 3.26 4.06 -15.20
C TYR A 511 3.61 5.25 -16.08
N GLU A 512 3.47 5.15 -17.41
CA GLU A 512 3.57 6.31 -18.31
C GLU A 512 2.57 7.39 -17.91
N ARG A 513 1.30 7.01 -17.68
CA ARG A 513 0.26 7.95 -17.22
C ARG A 513 0.57 8.53 -15.84
N LEU A 514 1.12 7.76 -14.90
CA LEU A 514 1.50 8.28 -13.58
C LEU A 514 2.61 9.32 -13.69
N VAL A 515 3.63 9.06 -14.51
CA VAL A 515 4.72 10.02 -14.75
C VAL A 515 4.17 11.30 -15.39
N ASP A 516 3.28 11.19 -16.38
CA ASP A 516 2.65 12.34 -17.04
C ASP A 516 1.75 13.16 -16.09
N VAL A 517 1.00 12.49 -15.20
CA VAL A 517 0.07 13.14 -14.26
C VAL A 517 0.81 13.80 -13.09
N TYR A 518 1.80 13.11 -12.51
CA TYR A 518 2.55 13.64 -11.37
C TYR A 518 3.60 14.67 -11.78
N GLY A 519 4.25 14.47 -12.93
CA GLY A 519 5.31 15.34 -13.43
C GLY A 519 6.40 15.62 -12.38
N ASP A 520 6.75 16.91 -12.24
CA ASP A 520 7.74 17.41 -11.27
C ASP A 520 7.09 18.06 -10.04
N ALA A 521 5.84 17.71 -9.73
CA ALA A 521 5.15 18.24 -8.55
C ALA A 521 5.90 17.83 -7.26
N PRO A 522 6.25 18.78 -6.36
CA PRO A 522 7.02 18.48 -5.14
C PRO A 522 6.40 17.38 -4.26
N ASP A 523 5.06 17.39 -4.15
CA ASP A 523 4.30 16.44 -3.35
C ASP A 523 4.36 14.98 -3.85
N PHE A 524 4.81 14.76 -5.09
CA PHE A 524 4.83 13.46 -5.77
C PHE A 524 6.24 13.03 -6.22
N ILE A 525 7.31 13.68 -5.77
CA ILE A 525 8.68 13.35 -6.21
C ILE A 525 9.01 11.87 -5.99
N VAL A 526 8.64 11.30 -4.83
CA VAL A 526 8.81 9.87 -4.51
C VAL A 526 7.96 9.00 -5.45
N SER A 527 6.68 9.34 -5.63
CA SER A 527 5.76 8.63 -6.52
C SER A 527 6.26 8.61 -7.96
N THR A 528 6.76 9.73 -8.48
CA THR A 528 7.34 9.80 -9.83
C THR A 528 8.63 8.99 -9.94
N ALA A 529 9.49 9.01 -8.90
CA ALA A 529 10.71 8.19 -8.87
C ALA A 529 10.40 6.69 -8.90
N ASN A 530 9.42 6.23 -8.10
CA ASN A 530 8.94 4.84 -8.10
C ASN A 530 8.34 4.47 -9.47
N ALA A 531 7.50 5.34 -10.05
CA ALA A 531 6.91 5.09 -11.36
C ALA A 531 7.97 4.95 -12.47
N LEU A 532 8.99 5.81 -12.46
CA LEU A 532 10.12 5.72 -13.39
C LEU A 532 10.96 4.46 -13.18
N PHE A 533 11.16 4.04 -11.92
CA PHE A 533 11.86 2.80 -11.58
C PHE A 533 11.15 1.57 -12.15
N TYR A 534 9.85 1.42 -11.89
CA TYR A 534 9.05 0.32 -12.43
C TYR A 534 8.96 0.38 -13.96
N LEU A 535 8.80 1.58 -14.53
CA LEU A 535 8.79 1.77 -15.98
C LEU A 535 10.14 1.35 -16.61
N GLY A 536 11.26 1.66 -15.96
CA GLY A 536 12.59 1.18 -16.36
C GLY A 536 12.69 -0.34 -16.40
N ARG A 537 12.19 -1.03 -15.36
CA ARG A 537 12.11 -2.51 -15.30
C ARG A 537 11.21 -3.07 -16.41
N ILE A 538 10.02 -2.52 -16.61
CA ILE A 538 9.08 -2.96 -17.65
C ILE A 538 9.70 -2.78 -19.04
N TYR A 539 10.30 -1.62 -19.34
CA TYR A 539 10.96 -1.40 -20.63
C TYR A 539 12.12 -2.35 -20.88
N LYS A 540 12.87 -2.71 -19.82
CA LYS A 540 13.93 -3.71 -19.92
C LYS A 540 13.37 -5.08 -20.33
N GLU A 541 12.31 -5.53 -19.66
CA GLU A 541 11.63 -6.79 -19.97
C GLU A 541 11.02 -6.81 -21.38
N MET A 542 10.55 -5.66 -21.87
CA MET A 542 10.01 -5.51 -23.23
C MET A 542 11.10 -5.34 -24.31
N GLY A 543 12.39 -5.27 -23.95
CA GLY A 543 13.49 -5.03 -24.88
C GLY A 543 13.59 -3.60 -25.42
N GLU A 544 12.88 -2.64 -24.81
CA GLU A 544 12.94 -1.21 -25.15
C GLU A 544 14.12 -0.51 -24.44
N PHE A 545 15.36 -0.96 -24.73
CA PHE A 545 16.57 -0.60 -23.97
C PHE A 545 16.84 0.91 -23.86
N GLY A 546 16.59 1.67 -24.93
CA GLY A 546 16.82 3.13 -24.91
C GLY A 546 15.89 3.86 -23.92
N LYS A 547 14.62 3.43 -23.83
CA LYS A 547 13.68 4.00 -22.86
C LYS A 547 13.97 3.51 -21.45
N SER A 548 14.33 2.23 -21.31
CA SER A 548 14.76 1.66 -20.03
C SER A 548 15.93 2.44 -19.43
N LEU A 549 16.94 2.77 -20.23
CA LEU A 549 18.10 3.57 -19.82
C LEU A 549 17.68 4.96 -19.32
N ALA A 550 16.79 5.64 -20.05
CA ALA A 550 16.30 6.96 -19.68
C ALA A 550 15.52 6.93 -18.35
N SER A 551 14.60 5.97 -18.21
CA SER A 551 13.77 5.82 -17.00
C SER A 551 14.61 5.49 -15.77
N PHE A 552 15.54 4.52 -15.85
CA PHE A 552 16.43 4.20 -14.72
C PHE A 552 17.37 5.36 -14.38
N GLY A 553 17.91 6.07 -15.37
CA GLY A 553 18.79 7.21 -15.14
C GLY A 553 18.08 8.42 -14.52
N GLU A 554 16.80 8.64 -14.81
CA GLU A 554 15.98 9.66 -14.12
C GLU A 554 15.56 9.20 -12.72
N ALA A 555 15.13 7.94 -12.56
CA ALA A 555 14.77 7.38 -11.25
C ALA A 555 15.95 7.48 -10.26
N GLU A 556 17.15 7.07 -10.69
CA GLU A 556 18.37 7.15 -9.90
C GLU A 556 18.70 8.59 -9.47
N ARG A 557 18.59 9.57 -10.38
CA ARG A 557 18.80 10.98 -10.06
C ARG A 557 17.82 11.48 -8.99
N ARG A 558 16.54 11.09 -9.09
CA ARG A 558 15.51 11.50 -8.13
C ARG A 558 15.71 10.86 -6.77
N TYR A 559 15.98 9.55 -6.71
CA TYR A 559 16.29 8.90 -5.43
C TYR A 559 17.55 9.47 -4.78
N SER A 560 18.60 9.77 -5.56
CA SER A 560 19.82 10.37 -5.03
C SER A 560 19.55 11.74 -4.42
N ALA A 561 18.73 12.58 -5.07
CA ALA A 561 18.32 13.87 -4.52
C ALA A 561 17.49 13.74 -3.24
N LEU A 562 16.64 12.70 -3.14
CA LEU A 562 15.84 12.42 -1.94
C LEU A 562 16.69 11.93 -0.74
N LEU A 563 17.83 11.28 -1.01
CA LEU A 563 18.75 10.82 0.04
C LEU A 563 19.63 11.94 0.61
N GLU A 564 19.81 13.05 -0.10
CA GLU A 564 20.53 14.23 0.43
C GLU A 564 19.76 14.92 1.56
N ASP A 565 18.44 14.74 1.64
CA ASP A 565 17.60 15.23 2.71
C ASP A 565 17.42 14.16 3.81
N SER A 566 17.97 14.44 4.99
CA SER A 566 17.88 13.55 6.17
C SER A 566 16.46 13.25 6.64
N SER A 567 15.47 14.08 6.26
CA SER A 567 14.07 13.89 6.64
C SER A 567 13.32 12.87 5.76
N THR A 568 13.87 12.52 4.60
CA THR A 568 13.26 11.61 3.60
C THR A 568 14.11 10.37 3.33
N SER A 569 15.10 10.08 4.18
CA SER A 569 15.96 8.92 4.02
C SER A 569 15.20 7.62 4.30
N ASP A 570 14.84 6.92 3.23
CA ASP A 570 14.23 5.59 3.27
C ASP A 570 15.27 4.56 2.79
N PRO A 571 15.58 3.49 3.57
CA PRO A 571 16.42 2.39 3.14
C PRO A 571 16.00 1.76 1.81
N GLU A 572 14.70 1.81 1.47
CA GLU A 572 14.18 1.28 0.21
C GLU A 572 14.69 2.07 -1.02
N PHE A 573 14.97 3.37 -0.87
CA PHE A 573 15.55 4.18 -1.94
C PHE A 573 16.98 3.76 -2.25
N VAL A 574 17.76 3.44 -1.22
CA VAL A 574 19.13 2.91 -1.37
C VAL A 574 19.10 1.60 -2.16
N LYS A 575 18.13 0.72 -1.87
CA LYS A 575 17.89 -0.53 -2.61
C LYS A 575 17.51 -0.27 -4.07
N ASN A 576 16.57 0.64 -4.32
CA ASN A 576 16.12 0.99 -5.67
C ASN A 576 17.24 1.63 -6.52
N ILE A 577 18.12 2.43 -5.92
CA ILE A 577 19.32 2.94 -6.58
C ILE A 577 20.25 1.77 -6.94
N ALA A 578 20.51 0.86 -6.00
CA ALA A 578 21.38 -0.30 -6.25
C ALA A 578 20.88 -1.15 -7.43
N ILE A 579 19.58 -1.44 -7.49
CA ILE A 579 18.92 -2.16 -8.58
C ILE A 579 19.01 -1.38 -9.90
N SER A 580 18.70 -0.07 -9.87
CA SER A 580 18.77 0.79 -11.06
C SER A 580 20.18 0.84 -11.64
N LYS A 581 21.20 0.98 -10.79
CA LYS A 581 22.62 0.99 -11.19
C LYS A 581 23.02 -0.34 -11.83
N SER A 582 22.64 -1.48 -11.25
CA SER A 582 22.92 -2.80 -11.86
C SER A 582 22.25 -2.94 -13.23
N ALA A 583 21.00 -2.49 -13.37
CA ALA A 583 20.30 -2.48 -14.65
C ALA A 583 20.97 -1.56 -15.68
N LEU A 584 21.38 -0.35 -15.30
CA LEU A 584 22.16 0.56 -16.15
C LEU A 584 23.50 -0.06 -16.58
N GLY A 585 24.16 -0.80 -15.69
CA GLY A 585 25.36 -1.56 -16.00
C GLY A 585 25.12 -2.61 -17.09
N GLN A 586 24.06 -3.40 -16.97
CA GLN A 586 23.68 -4.40 -17.98
C GLN A 586 23.33 -3.76 -19.33
N LEU A 587 22.60 -2.64 -19.34
CA LEU A 587 22.28 -1.87 -20.54
C LEU A 587 23.53 -1.24 -21.19
N ALA A 588 24.51 -0.83 -20.38
CA ALA A 588 25.79 -0.34 -20.88
C ALA A 588 26.61 -1.47 -21.52
N MET A 589 26.58 -2.70 -20.97
CA MET A 589 27.22 -3.87 -21.58
C MET A 589 26.62 -4.20 -22.94
N THR A 590 25.29 -4.18 -23.09
CA THR A 590 24.64 -4.44 -24.39
C THR A 590 24.97 -3.37 -25.43
N SER A 591 25.27 -2.15 -24.98
CA SER A 591 25.73 -1.05 -25.82
C SER A 591 27.24 -1.05 -26.10
N GLY A 592 27.98 -2.07 -25.61
CA GLY A 592 29.44 -2.20 -25.76
C GLY A 592 30.28 -1.25 -24.90
N GLN A 593 29.67 -0.54 -23.95
CA GLN A 593 30.34 0.44 -23.08
C GLN A 593 30.81 -0.22 -21.77
N TYR A 594 31.74 -1.17 -21.88
CA TYR A 594 32.18 -2.01 -20.75
C TYR A 594 32.83 -1.24 -19.59
N SER A 595 33.51 -0.13 -19.86
CA SER A 595 34.10 0.72 -18.82
C SER A 595 33.03 1.42 -17.97
N VAL A 596 31.97 1.91 -18.62
CA VAL A 596 30.81 2.54 -17.98
C VAL A 596 30.01 1.49 -17.21
N ALA A 597 29.79 0.31 -17.81
CA ALA A 597 29.12 -0.82 -17.17
C ALA A 597 29.82 -1.23 -15.87
N ARG A 598 31.14 -1.41 -15.92
CA ARG A 598 31.96 -1.73 -14.74
C ARG A 598 31.79 -0.69 -13.63
N HIS A 599 31.75 0.60 -13.96
CA HIS A 599 31.53 1.65 -12.96
C HIS A 599 30.16 1.52 -12.30
N TYR A 600 29.09 1.30 -13.09
CA TYR A 600 27.75 1.11 -12.55
C TYR A 600 27.63 -0.11 -11.65
N PHE A 601 28.24 -1.24 -12.01
CA PHE A 601 28.27 -2.42 -11.14
C PHE A 601 29.03 -2.18 -9.84
N THR A 602 30.13 -1.42 -9.89
CA THR A 602 30.89 -1.04 -8.69
C THR A 602 30.04 -0.19 -7.76
N GLU A 603 29.36 0.83 -8.29
CA GLU A 603 28.45 1.68 -7.51
C GLU A 603 27.25 0.89 -6.97
N SER A 604 26.67 0.00 -7.77
CA SER A 604 25.58 -0.88 -7.33
C SER A 604 26.01 -1.73 -6.14
N SER A 605 27.20 -2.34 -6.18
CA SER A 605 27.73 -3.13 -5.06
C SER A 605 28.00 -2.28 -3.81
N ARG A 606 28.39 -1.01 -3.97
CA ARG A 606 28.55 -0.05 -2.87
C ARG A 606 27.20 0.17 -2.16
N PHE A 607 26.15 0.46 -2.92
CA PHE A 607 24.80 0.66 -2.37
C PHE A 607 24.23 -0.62 -1.75
N TRP A 608 24.45 -1.80 -2.35
CA TRP A 608 24.06 -3.07 -1.71
C TRP A 608 24.82 -3.34 -0.40
N SER A 609 26.05 -2.86 -0.27
CA SER A 609 26.80 -2.96 0.99
C SER A 609 26.20 -2.05 2.06
N GLU A 610 25.68 -0.91 1.66
CA GLU A 610 24.94 0.01 2.54
C GLU A 610 23.59 -0.59 2.96
N VAL A 611 22.82 -1.16 2.02
CA VAL A 611 21.58 -1.91 2.31
C VAL A 611 21.82 -3.01 3.33
N ARG A 612 22.92 -3.77 3.21
CA ARG A 612 23.29 -4.80 4.19
C ARG A 612 23.48 -4.25 5.61
N GLY A 613 23.98 -3.03 5.74
CA GLY A 613 24.15 -2.36 7.02
C GLY A 613 22.84 -1.81 7.61
N LEU A 614 21.95 -1.31 6.75
CA LEU A 614 20.66 -0.73 7.14
C LEU A 614 19.58 -1.78 7.41
N LEU A 615 19.56 -2.87 6.64
CA LEU A 615 18.54 -3.93 6.66
C LEU A 615 19.21 -5.31 6.87
N PRO A 616 19.44 -5.73 8.13
CA PRO A 616 20.08 -7.02 8.42
C PRO A 616 19.32 -8.23 7.88
N GLU A 617 17.98 -8.15 7.78
CA GLU A 617 17.13 -9.23 7.25
C GLU A 617 17.38 -9.50 5.76
N GLU A 618 17.79 -8.49 4.99
CA GLU A 618 18.10 -8.63 3.55
C GLU A 618 19.59 -8.92 3.27
N SER A 619 20.41 -9.17 4.30
CA SER A 619 21.86 -9.33 4.17
C SER A 619 22.26 -10.42 3.15
N HIS A 620 21.55 -11.56 3.16
CA HIS A 620 21.77 -12.66 2.24
C HIS A 620 21.50 -12.26 0.78
N THR A 621 20.35 -11.61 0.53
CA THR A 621 19.97 -11.12 -0.80
C THR A 621 20.94 -10.06 -1.32
N ALA A 622 21.36 -9.12 -0.45
CA ALA A 622 22.38 -8.13 -0.78
C ALA A 622 23.73 -8.79 -1.14
N GLY A 623 24.09 -9.88 -0.43
CA GLY A 623 25.23 -10.74 -0.78
C GLY A 623 25.18 -11.26 -2.21
N LEU A 624 24.06 -11.86 -2.59
CA LEU A 624 23.85 -12.38 -3.94
C LEU A 624 23.98 -11.29 -5.01
N HIS A 625 23.39 -10.11 -4.79
CA HIS A 625 23.50 -9.01 -5.75
C HIS A 625 24.93 -8.47 -5.90
N ILE A 626 25.68 -8.36 -4.80
CA ILE A 626 27.08 -7.92 -4.84
C ILE A 626 27.94 -8.91 -5.63
N HIS A 627 27.79 -10.21 -5.37
CA HIS A 627 28.54 -11.22 -6.12
C HIS A 627 28.08 -11.29 -7.59
N GLY A 628 26.78 -11.14 -7.86
CA GLY A 628 26.25 -11.03 -9.23
C GLY A 628 26.86 -9.87 -10.01
N ASN A 629 26.87 -8.67 -9.43
CA ASN A 629 27.54 -7.50 -10.02
C ASN A 629 29.04 -7.74 -10.23
N SER A 630 29.69 -8.47 -9.32
CA SER A 630 31.11 -8.80 -9.43
C SER A 630 31.39 -9.76 -10.59
N LEU A 631 30.49 -10.71 -10.87
CA LEU A 631 30.54 -11.56 -12.06
C LEU A 631 30.29 -10.76 -13.34
N ASP A 632 29.38 -9.78 -13.33
CA ASP A 632 29.18 -8.88 -14.47
C ASP A 632 30.43 -8.01 -14.74
N ILE A 633 31.17 -7.62 -13.68
CA ILE A 633 32.47 -6.95 -13.81
C ILE A 633 33.50 -7.87 -14.46
N VAL A 634 33.54 -9.16 -14.13
CA VAL A 634 34.42 -10.15 -14.80
C VAL A 634 34.16 -10.17 -16.30
N GLU A 635 32.88 -10.17 -16.72
CA GLU A 635 32.52 -10.10 -18.14
C GLU A 635 33.02 -8.81 -18.80
N CYS A 636 32.89 -7.66 -18.12
CA CYS A 636 33.42 -6.39 -18.60
C CYS A 636 34.94 -6.44 -18.78
N GLU A 637 35.69 -6.94 -17.78
CA GLU A 637 37.15 -7.05 -17.83
C GLU A 637 37.61 -7.97 -18.96
N PHE A 638 36.91 -9.09 -19.16
CA PHE A 638 37.16 -10.00 -20.28
C PHE A 638 36.94 -9.31 -21.63
N ALA A 639 35.82 -8.60 -21.80
CA ALA A 639 35.51 -7.87 -23.03
C ALA A 639 36.50 -6.71 -23.30
N MET A 640 37.11 -6.14 -22.26
CA MET A 640 38.19 -5.15 -22.37
C MET A 640 39.58 -5.78 -22.63
N GLY A 641 39.68 -7.10 -22.79
CA GLY A 641 40.92 -7.83 -23.05
C GLY A 641 41.79 -8.07 -21.81
N ARG A 642 41.28 -7.82 -20.59
CA ARG A 642 42.03 -7.98 -19.33
C ARG A 642 41.84 -9.38 -18.74
N GLN A 643 42.30 -10.40 -19.47
CA GLN A 643 42.05 -11.81 -19.16
C GLN A 643 42.58 -12.24 -17.78
N GLU A 644 43.75 -11.76 -17.33
CA GLU A 644 44.30 -12.09 -16.01
C GLU A 644 43.39 -11.63 -14.88
N ALA A 645 43.04 -10.34 -14.90
CA ALA A 645 42.17 -9.75 -13.88
C ALA A 645 40.79 -10.41 -13.87
N ALA A 646 40.25 -10.76 -15.05
CA ALA A 646 38.98 -11.47 -15.16
C ALA A 646 39.03 -12.86 -14.54
N LEU A 647 40.08 -13.64 -14.79
CA LEU A 647 40.23 -14.99 -14.24
C LEU A 647 40.40 -14.96 -12.71
N ASP A 648 41.29 -14.10 -12.21
CA ASP A 648 41.55 -13.98 -10.77
C ASP A 648 40.29 -13.55 -10.02
N ALA A 649 39.53 -12.60 -10.57
CA ALA A 649 38.26 -12.17 -10.01
C ALA A 649 37.21 -13.31 -10.03
N ALA A 650 37.07 -14.03 -11.15
CA ALA A 650 36.13 -15.16 -11.24
C ALA A 650 36.42 -16.25 -10.20
N LEU A 651 37.70 -16.60 -10.01
CA LEU A 651 38.10 -17.60 -9.01
C LEU A 651 37.85 -17.09 -7.58
N SER A 652 38.20 -15.83 -7.30
CA SER A 652 38.01 -15.21 -5.98
C SER A 652 36.52 -15.15 -5.58
N ILE A 653 35.66 -14.74 -6.51
CA ILE A 653 34.20 -14.68 -6.31
C ILE A 653 33.64 -16.09 -6.11
N GLY A 654 34.09 -17.07 -6.91
CA GLY A 654 33.71 -18.47 -6.76
C GLY A 654 33.96 -18.99 -5.34
N VAL A 655 35.13 -18.72 -4.76
CA VAL A 655 35.45 -19.11 -3.38
C VAL A 655 34.51 -18.45 -2.36
N GLN A 656 34.17 -17.18 -2.55
CA GLN A 656 33.24 -16.46 -1.66
C GLN A 656 31.82 -17.04 -1.75
N LEU A 657 31.35 -17.32 -2.96
CA LEU A 657 30.04 -17.94 -3.20
C LEU A 657 29.97 -19.37 -2.64
N THR A 658 31.06 -20.14 -2.69
CA THR A 658 31.10 -21.47 -2.05
C THR A 658 30.93 -21.39 -0.54
N ARG A 659 31.54 -20.39 0.13
CA ARG A 659 31.32 -20.16 1.58
C ARG A 659 29.85 -19.80 1.85
N MET A 660 29.26 -18.98 1.00
CA MET A 660 27.83 -18.63 1.10
C MET A 660 26.93 -19.87 0.91
N GLN A 661 27.33 -20.81 0.04
CA GLN A 661 26.62 -22.07 -0.15
C GLN A 661 26.69 -22.98 1.10
N GLU A 662 27.79 -22.95 1.86
CA GLU A 662 27.90 -23.70 3.12
C GLU A 662 26.87 -23.23 4.16
N GLU A 663 26.57 -21.92 4.17
CA GLU A 663 25.54 -21.33 5.03
C GLU A 663 24.12 -21.67 4.56
N THR A 664 23.87 -21.68 3.24
CA THR A 664 22.57 -22.01 2.64
C THR A 664 22.68 -23.10 1.56
N PRO A 665 22.75 -24.40 1.92
CA PRO A 665 23.07 -25.48 0.98
C PRO A 665 22.03 -25.76 -0.12
N GLN A 666 20.80 -25.27 0.06
CA GLN A 666 19.66 -25.49 -0.82
C GLN A 666 19.23 -24.22 -1.59
N ASP A 667 19.95 -23.09 -1.44
CA ASP A 667 19.63 -21.89 -2.21
C ASP A 667 20.13 -22.04 -3.65
N HIS A 668 19.19 -22.33 -4.55
CA HIS A 668 19.44 -22.51 -5.99
C HIS A 668 20.14 -21.30 -6.63
N ARG A 669 19.90 -20.07 -6.12
CA ARG A 669 20.50 -18.84 -6.65
C ARG A 669 21.99 -18.77 -6.38
N VAL A 670 22.43 -19.22 -5.19
CA VAL A 670 23.86 -19.31 -4.84
C VAL A 670 24.54 -20.35 -5.73
N ILE A 671 23.92 -21.53 -5.88
CA ILE A 671 24.45 -22.62 -6.72
C ILE A 671 24.60 -22.17 -8.17
N ALA A 672 23.60 -21.49 -8.72
CA ALA A 672 23.65 -20.94 -10.07
C ALA A 672 24.71 -19.84 -10.22
N ALA A 673 24.91 -18.99 -9.21
CA ALA A 673 25.98 -17.98 -9.23
C ALA A 673 27.38 -18.63 -9.26
N ILE A 674 27.60 -19.71 -8.49
CA ILE A 674 28.83 -20.50 -8.55
C ILE A 674 29.00 -21.11 -9.94
N ALA A 675 27.94 -21.71 -10.50
CA ALA A 675 27.95 -22.29 -11.84
C ALA A 675 28.33 -21.25 -12.90
N ARG A 676 27.81 -20.02 -12.78
CA ARG A 676 28.15 -18.88 -13.64
C ARG A 676 29.61 -18.47 -13.48
N SER A 677 30.13 -18.44 -12.25
CA SER A 677 31.54 -18.17 -11.96
C SER A 677 32.48 -19.13 -12.69
N PHE A 678 32.19 -20.43 -12.63
CA PHE A 678 32.95 -21.45 -13.37
C PHE A 678 32.81 -21.32 -14.88
N SER A 679 31.60 -21.01 -15.38
CA SER A 679 31.38 -20.78 -16.82
C SER A 679 32.21 -19.60 -17.34
N LEU A 680 32.27 -18.50 -16.57
CA LEU A 680 33.10 -17.35 -16.90
C LEU A 680 34.60 -17.67 -16.82
N GLY A 681 35.04 -18.34 -15.77
CA GLY A 681 36.42 -18.83 -15.66
C GLY A 681 36.82 -19.71 -16.85
N GLY A 682 35.96 -20.64 -17.24
CA GLY A 682 36.14 -21.51 -18.40
C GLY A 682 36.29 -20.73 -19.72
N ARG A 683 35.47 -19.69 -19.92
CA ARG A 683 35.58 -18.80 -21.10
C ARG A 683 36.92 -18.05 -21.15
N VAL A 684 37.40 -17.56 -20.01
CA VAL A 684 38.68 -16.85 -19.93
C VAL A 684 39.86 -17.81 -20.18
N LEU A 685 39.80 -19.03 -19.62
CA LEU A 685 40.81 -20.08 -19.83
C LEU A 685 40.86 -20.55 -21.28
N GLU A 686 39.69 -20.70 -21.91
CA GLU A 686 39.60 -21.07 -23.31
C GLU A 686 40.22 -20.00 -24.23
N ALA A 687 39.98 -18.72 -23.95
CA ALA A 687 40.59 -17.62 -24.68
C ALA A 687 42.12 -17.52 -24.48
N ARG A 688 42.66 -18.26 -23.51
CA ARG A 688 44.10 -18.42 -23.22
C ARG A 688 44.68 -19.72 -23.76
N GLU A 689 43.88 -20.49 -24.50
CA GLU A 689 44.24 -21.80 -25.04
C GLU A 689 44.55 -22.88 -23.98
N ASP A 690 44.14 -22.67 -22.72
CA ASP A 690 44.19 -23.69 -21.67
C ASP A 690 42.93 -24.57 -21.71
N VAL A 691 42.92 -25.49 -22.68
CA VAL A 691 41.78 -26.36 -22.97
C VAL A 691 41.46 -27.30 -21.81
N GLU A 692 42.46 -27.80 -21.08
CA GLU A 692 42.26 -28.77 -19.99
C GLU A 692 41.53 -28.13 -18.81
N SER A 693 42.04 -26.98 -18.33
CA SER A 693 41.41 -26.24 -17.23
C SER A 693 40.03 -25.70 -17.64
N ALA A 694 39.87 -25.24 -18.89
CA ALA A 694 38.58 -24.79 -19.41
C ALA A 694 37.54 -25.92 -19.42
N THR A 695 37.94 -27.12 -19.84
CA THR A 695 37.09 -28.33 -19.85
C THR A 695 36.60 -28.67 -18.43
N GLN A 696 37.50 -28.64 -17.45
CA GLN A 696 37.14 -28.90 -16.04
C GLN A 696 36.17 -27.83 -15.50
N ALA A 697 36.42 -26.56 -15.80
CA ALA A 697 35.55 -25.47 -15.36
C ALA A 697 34.14 -25.58 -15.99
N TYR A 698 34.02 -25.90 -17.27
CA TYR A 698 32.72 -26.11 -17.91
C TYR A 698 32.00 -27.34 -17.38
N GLN A 699 32.70 -28.43 -17.06
CA GLN A 699 32.12 -29.60 -16.41
C GLN A 699 31.55 -29.26 -15.03
N GLN A 700 32.31 -28.55 -14.18
CA GLN A 700 31.82 -28.09 -12.88
C GLN A 700 30.62 -27.16 -13.03
N SER A 701 30.65 -26.27 -14.03
CA SER A 701 29.53 -25.40 -14.35
C SER A 701 28.27 -26.18 -14.76
N SER A 702 28.38 -27.19 -15.63
CA SER A 702 27.24 -28.01 -16.03
C SER A 702 26.65 -28.79 -14.87
N ASP A 703 27.49 -29.37 -14.01
CA ASP A 703 27.03 -30.16 -12.87
C ASP A 703 26.25 -29.28 -11.86
N LEU A 704 26.74 -28.06 -11.62
CA LEU A 704 26.08 -27.10 -10.74
C LEU A 704 24.79 -26.54 -11.34
N TYR A 705 24.74 -26.24 -12.63
CA TYR A 705 23.48 -25.83 -13.27
C TYR A 705 22.45 -26.96 -13.28
N ALA A 706 22.86 -28.20 -13.53
CA ALA A 706 21.98 -29.37 -13.42
C ALA A 706 21.40 -29.50 -12.01
N ARG A 707 22.21 -29.26 -10.97
CA ARG A 707 21.74 -29.20 -9.58
C ARG A 707 20.80 -28.02 -9.31
N ALA A 708 21.08 -26.83 -9.85
CA ALA A 708 20.20 -25.67 -9.70
C ALA A 708 18.82 -25.94 -10.33
N ILE A 709 18.76 -26.58 -11.50
CA ILE A 709 17.52 -26.99 -12.18
C ILE A 709 16.74 -28.02 -11.36
N GLN A 710 17.41 -28.93 -10.64
CA GLN A 710 16.74 -29.87 -9.75
C GLN A 710 16.04 -29.19 -8.56
N LEU A 711 16.55 -28.04 -8.12
CA LEU A 711 15.97 -27.26 -7.02
C LEU A 711 14.86 -26.33 -7.51
N ASP A 712 15.05 -25.72 -8.68
CA ASP A 712 14.06 -24.87 -9.34
C ASP A 712 14.18 -25.01 -10.86
N ALA A 713 13.29 -25.82 -11.45
CA ALA A 713 13.30 -26.12 -12.88
C ALA A 713 12.71 -24.99 -13.73
N ALA A 714 11.96 -24.08 -13.10
CA ALA A 714 11.18 -23.06 -13.78
C ALA A 714 12.08 -21.95 -14.34
N VAL A 715 13.23 -21.70 -13.70
CA VAL A 715 14.20 -20.65 -14.07
C VAL A 715 14.92 -20.96 -15.38
N ASP A 716 14.46 -20.34 -16.47
CA ASP A 716 15.02 -20.46 -17.83
C ASP A 716 16.54 -20.19 -17.86
N ALA A 717 17.03 -19.23 -17.07
CA ALA A 717 18.44 -18.86 -17.03
C ALA A 717 19.37 -20.03 -16.64
N TYR A 718 18.90 -20.98 -15.83
CA TYR A 718 19.70 -22.16 -15.44
C TYR A 718 19.80 -23.16 -16.56
N GLN A 719 18.70 -23.37 -17.29
CA GLN A 719 18.68 -24.24 -18.47
C GLN A 719 19.59 -23.67 -19.58
N LEU A 720 19.54 -22.35 -19.79
CA LEU A 720 20.43 -21.64 -20.70
C LEU A 720 21.91 -21.76 -20.29
N GLY A 721 22.19 -21.62 -19.00
CA GLY A 721 23.53 -21.84 -18.43
C GLY A 721 24.05 -23.26 -18.64
N LEU A 722 23.22 -24.27 -18.33
CA LEU A 722 23.53 -25.68 -18.55
C LEU A 722 23.82 -25.97 -20.03
N GLY A 723 22.90 -25.55 -20.91
CA GLY A 723 23.02 -25.77 -22.35
C GLY A 723 24.29 -25.13 -22.92
N ASN A 724 24.65 -23.92 -22.49
CA ASN A 724 25.88 -23.27 -22.91
C ASN A 724 27.14 -24.00 -22.39
N SER A 725 27.17 -24.39 -21.12
CA SER A 725 28.31 -25.13 -20.55
C SER A 725 28.50 -26.50 -21.21
N LEU A 726 27.41 -27.24 -21.48
CA LEU A 726 27.45 -28.50 -22.23
C LEU A 726 27.91 -28.29 -23.68
N ALA A 727 27.47 -27.21 -24.33
CA ALA A 727 27.90 -26.87 -25.68
C ALA A 727 29.40 -26.61 -25.75
N ARG A 728 29.94 -25.79 -24.83
CA ARG A 728 31.39 -25.52 -24.80
C ARG A 728 32.20 -26.77 -24.48
N LEU A 729 31.72 -27.56 -23.52
CA LEU A 729 32.34 -28.84 -23.17
C LEU A 729 32.37 -29.78 -24.38
N GLY A 730 31.24 -29.99 -25.06
CA GLY A 730 31.14 -30.86 -26.23
C GLY A 730 31.98 -30.38 -27.41
N LEU A 731 32.07 -29.07 -27.64
CA LEU A 731 32.93 -28.49 -28.69
C LEU A 731 34.43 -28.68 -28.38
N LEU A 732 34.86 -28.50 -27.13
CA LEU A 732 36.26 -28.66 -26.73
C LEU A 732 36.70 -30.14 -26.74
N THR A 733 35.85 -31.04 -26.24
CA THR A 733 36.17 -32.47 -26.14
C THR A 733 35.76 -33.28 -27.37
N HIS A 734 35.14 -32.66 -28.38
CA HIS A 734 34.53 -33.34 -29.54
C HIS A 734 33.52 -34.42 -29.13
N ASP A 735 32.76 -34.16 -28.08
CA ASP A 735 31.76 -35.06 -27.51
C ASP A 735 30.37 -34.70 -28.07
N TYR A 736 29.95 -35.45 -29.09
CA TYR A 736 28.71 -35.19 -29.81
C TYR A 736 27.45 -35.53 -29.00
N GLU A 737 27.52 -36.44 -28.03
CA GLU A 737 26.38 -36.75 -27.14
C GLU A 737 26.06 -35.54 -26.24
N LYS A 738 27.10 -34.87 -25.74
CA LYS A 738 26.94 -33.61 -25.00
C LYS A 738 26.40 -32.48 -25.88
N LEU A 739 26.82 -32.42 -27.14
CA LEU A 739 26.29 -31.44 -28.09
C LEU A 739 24.81 -31.67 -28.40
N GLU A 740 24.38 -32.93 -28.54
CA GLU A 740 22.96 -33.28 -28.69
C GLU A 740 22.16 -32.88 -27.45
N SER A 741 22.66 -33.20 -26.26
CA SER A 741 22.04 -32.80 -24.98
C SER A 741 21.94 -31.28 -24.86
N ALA A 742 22.99 -30.55 -25.26
CA ALA A 742 22.99 -29.09 -25.27
C ALA A 742 21.95 -28.52 -26.26
N ALA A 743 21.82 -29.12 -27.44
CA ALA A 743 20.83 -28.71 -28.45
C ALA A 743 19.39 -28.95 -27.96
N GLU A 744 19.15 -30.04 -27.24
CA GLU A 744 17.85 -30.34 -26.65
C GLU A 744 17.47 -29.31 -25.58
N VAL A 745 18.35 -29.07 -24.61
CA VAL A 745 18.12 -28.10 -23.53
C VAL A 745 17.94 -26.68 -24.07
N LEU A 746 18.85 -26.22 -24.94
CA LEU A 746 18.74 -24.87 -25.53
C LEU A 746 17.52 -24.75 -26.45
N GLY A 747 17.22 -25.80 -27.23
CA GLY A 747 16.07 -25.82 -28.14
C GLY A 747 14.73 -25.65 -27.42
N ALA A 748 14.57 -26.29 -26.25
CA ALA A 748 13.37 -26.17 -25.43
C ALA A 748 13.17 -24.73 -24.91
N VAL A 749 14.23 -24.11 -24.36
CA VAL A 749 14.12 -22.75 -23.79
C VAL A 749 13.97 -21.68 -24.86
N ILE A 750 14.71 -21.80 -25.96
CA ILE A 750 14.68 -20.81 -27.04
C ILE A 750 13.31 -20.77 -27.73
N ALA A 751 12.60 -21.91 -27.82
CA ALA A 751 11.24 -21.93 -28.34
C ALA A 751 10.31 -21.00 -27.53
N ALA A 752 10.56 -20.85 -26.22
CA ALA A 752 9.83 -19.91 -25.36
C ALA A 752 10.37 -18.47 -25.44
N ASN A 753 11.67 -18.27 -25.70
CA ASN A 753 12.33 -16.96 -25.70
C ASN A 753 13.12 -16.69 -27.02
N PRO A 754 12.42 -16.40 -28.14
CA PRO A 754 13.05 -16.32 -29.47
C PRO A 754 13.93 -15.09 -29.73
N TYR A 755 14.16 -14.23 -28.74
CA TYR A 755 14.88 -12.97 -28.89
C TYR A 755 16.26 -12.93 -28.20
N GLU A 756 16.67 -14.00 -27.51
CA GLU A 756 18.00 -14.04 -26.88
C GLU A 756 19.09 -14.44 -27.87
N SER A 757 19.66 -13.43 -28.54
CA SER A 757 20.66 -13.59 -29.61
C SER A 757 21.90 -14.44 -29.24
N PRO A 758 22.46 -14.39 -28.01
CA PRO A 758 23.63 -15.21 -27.65
C PRO A 758 23.35 -16.71 -27.72
N TYR A 759 22.21 -17.16 -27.17
CA TYR A 759 21.86 -18.58 -27.12
C TYR A 759 21.42 -19.13 -28.47
N LEU A 760 20.75 -18.30 -29.27
CA LEU A 760 20.41 -18.63 -30.67
C LEU A 760 21.66 -18.88 -31.51
N LYS A 761 22.72 -18.07 -31.33
CA LYS A 761 24.02 -18.29 -31.96
C LYS A 761 24.63 -19.60 -31.48
N THR A 762 24.69 -19.82 -30.17
CA THR A 762 25.25 -21.07 -29.60
C THR A 762 24.53 -22.29 -30.15
N LEU A 763 23.19 -22.27 -30.22
CA LEU A 763 22.40 -23.36 -30.79
C LEU A 763 22.70 -23.60 -32.28
N ALA A 764 22.83 -22.52 -33.07
CA ALA A 764 23.21 -22.62 -34.48
C ALA A 764 24.63 -23.18 -34.66
N ASP A 765 25.57 -22.80 -33.80
CA ASP A 765 26.94 -23.32 -33.82
C ASP A 765 26.97 -24.82 -33.45
N ILE A 766 26.14 -25.27 -32.50
CA ILE A 766 25.97 -26.69 -32.15
C ILE A 766 25.45 -27.49 -33.34
N TYR A 767 24.36 -27.04 -33.99
CA TYR A 767 23.85 -27.73 -35.18
C TYR A 767 24.88 -27.77 -36.31
N GLY A 768 25.71 -26.74 -36.42
CA GLY A 768 26.86 -26.71 -37.32
C GLY A 768 27.90 -27.79 -37.02
N ALA A 769 28.26 -27.97 -35.75
CA ALA A 769 29.20 -29.02 -35.33
C ALA A 769 28.63 -30.43 -35.56
N LEU A 770 27.35 -30.64 -35.21
CA LEU A 770 26.64 -31.88 -35.48
C LEU A 770 26.55 -32.16 -37.00
N ALA A 771 26.33 -31.14 -37.82
CA ALA A 771 26.32 -31.29 -39.28
C ALA A 771 27.68 -31.73 -39.82
N SER A 772 28.79 -31.18 -39.31
CA SER A 772 30.14 -31.61 -39.69
C SER A 772 30.37 -33.08 -39.34
N ASN A 773 29.98 -33.51 -38.14
CA ASN A 773 30.09 -34.91 -37.73
C ASN A 773 29.29 -35.86 -38.63
N GLN A 774 28.06 -35.47 -38.98
CA GLN A 774 27.23 -36.25 -39.91
C GLN A 774 27.83 -36.32 -41.32
N ARG A 775 28.43 -35.22 -41.80
CA ARG A 775 29.15 -35.21 -43.08
C ARG A 775 30.33 -36.17 -43.07
N ASP A 776 31.15 -36.12 -42.02
CA ASP A 776 32.34 -36.97 -41.88
C ASP A 776 31.95 -38.46 -41.70
N GLY A 777 30.77 -38.71 -41.09
CA GLY A 777 30.12 -40.01 -41.04
C GLY A 777 29.43 -40.46 -42.35
N GLY A 778 29.51 -39.66 -43.42
CA GLY A 778 28.96 -39.97 -44.74
C GLY A 778 27.44 -39.74 -44.90
N GLN A 779 26.77 -39.15 -43.90
CA GLN A 779 25.33 -38.91 -43.89
C GLN A 779 25.01 -37.49 -44.40
N LEU A 780 25.27 -37.25 -45.69
CA LEU A 780 25.12 -35.93 -46.34
C LEU A 780 23.71 -35.31 -46.19
N GLU A 781 22.64 -36.11 -46.30
CA GLU A 781 21.26 -35.60 -46.15
C GLU A 781 20.97 -35.08 -44.74
N ASN A 782 21.47 -35.78 -43.72
CA ASN A 782 21.33 -35.36 -42.32
C ASN A 782 22.15 -34.09 -42.05
N ALA A 783 23.35 -34.00 -42.59
CA ALA A 783 24.19 -32.80 -42.50
C ALA A 783 23.51 -31.57 -43.12
N ILE A 784 22.90 -31.73 -44.31
CA ILE A 784 22.13 -30.66 -44.97
C ILE A 784 20.95 -30.22 -44.11
N ALA A 785 20.19 -31.16 -43.54
CA ALA A 785 19.04 -30.85 -42.69
C ALA A 785 19.45 -30.06 -41.42
N LEU A 786 20.57 -30.40 -40.81
CA LEU A 786 21.10 -29.70 -39.63
C LEU A 786 21.56 -28.28 -39.95
N GLU A 787 22.28 -28.07 -41.06
CA GLU A 787 22.66 -26.73 -41.51
C GLU A 787 21.43 -25.86 -41.86
N GLN A 788 20.42 -26.45 -42.49
CA GLN A 788 19.15 -25.77 -42.75
C GLN A 788 18.43 -25.34 -41.46
N LYS A 789 18.44 -26.19 -40.42
CA LYS A 789 17.92 -25.83 -39.09
C LYS A 789 18.68 -24.65 -38.49
N ALA A 790 20.02 -24.67 -38.51
CA ALA A 790 20.85 -23.58 -38.02
C ALA A 790 20.54 -22.24 -38.73
N ILE A 791 20.43 -22.27 -40.07
CA ILE A 791 20.08 -21.10 -40.88
C ILE A 791 18.67 -20.60 -40.56
N ALA A 792 17.70 -21.49 -40.38
CA ALA A 792 16.32 -21.13 -40.04
C ALA A 792 16.21 -20.40 -38.70
N ILE A 793 17.09 -20.71 -37.74
CA ILE A 793 17.18 -20.05 -36.44
C ILE A 793 17.75 -18.64 -36.56
N LEU A 794 18.83 -18.46 -37.34
CA LEU A 794 19.53 -17.18 -37.45
C LEU A 794 18.86 -16.18 -38.40
N LYS A 795 18.21 -16.64 -39.47
CA LYS A 795 17.64 -15.79 -40.53
C LYS A 795 16.58 -14.79 -40.05
N PRO A 796 15.64 -15.14 -39.15
CA PRO A 796 14.68 -14.18 -38.59
C PRO A 796 15.35 -13.06 -37.80
N ILE A 797 16.43 -13.37 -37.08
CA ILE A 797 17.16 -12.41 -36.24
C ILE A 797 17.74 -11.28 -37.10
N LEU A 798 18.40 -11.66 -38.20
CA LEU A 798 18.98 -10.72 -39.18
C LEU A 798 17.94 -9.77 -39.80
N LYS A 799 16.70 -10.22 -39.98
CA LYS A 799 15.61 -9.38 -40.50
C LYS A 799 14.99 -8.48 -39.44
N GLY A 800 14.93 -8.93 -38.19
CA GLY A 800 14.25 -8.25 -37.09
C GLY A 800 15.09 -7.19 -36.38
N ASN A 801 16.41 -7.35 -36.31
CA ASN A 801 17.27 -6.48 -35.49
C ASN A 801 18.37 -5.78 -36.31
N LYS A 802 18.34 -4.44 -36.37
CA LYS A 802 19.34 -3.67 -37.13
C LYS A 802 20.70 -3.56 -36.42
N ALA A 803 20.77 -3.79 -35.11
CA ALA A 803 21.96 -3.63 -34.28
C ALA A 803 22.55 -4.98 -33.80
N LEU A 804 22.58 -5.98 -34.67
CA LEU A 804 23.21 -7.29 -34.38
C LEU A 804 24.72 -7.20 -34.24
N SER A 805 25.29 -8.03 -33.35
CA SER A 805 26.74 -8.17 -33.24
C SER A 805 27.34 -8.74 -34.54
N PRO A 806 28.55 -8.29 -34.94
CA PRO A 806 29.26 -8.84 -36.09
C PRO A 806 29.40 -10.37 -36.05
N ASP A 807 29.59 -10.94 -34.86
CA ASP A 807 29.76 -12.38 -34.65
C ASP A 807 28.57 -13.22 -35.10
N VAL A 808 27.33 -12.74 -34.91
CA VAL A 808 26.12 -13.48 -35.32
C VAL A 808 25.98 -13.46 -36.84
N ARG A 809 26.24 -12.31 -37.47
CA ARG A 809 26.25 -12.19 -38.94
C ARG A 809 27.32 -13.09 -39.54
N TYR A 810 28.48 -13.15 -38.89
CA TYR A 810 29.57 -14.00 -39.32
C TYR A 810 29.21 -15.48 -39.20
N SER A 811 28.70 -15.95 -38.05
CA SER A 811 28.24 -17.34 -37.88
C SER A 811 27.17 -17.70 -38.93
N TYR A 812 26.21 -16.81 -39.21
CA TYR A 812 25.22 -17.02 -40.26
C TYR A 812 25.85 -17.23 -41.65
N SER A 813 26.83 -16.39 -42.01
CA SER A 813 27.54 -16.52 -43.30
C SER A 813 28.33 -17.84 -43.39
N GLN A 814 28.87 -18.33 -42.27
CA GLN A 814 29.55 -19.62 -42.21
C GLN A 814 28.56 -20.77 -42.42
N ARG A 815 27.40 -20.76 -41.76
CA ARG A 815 26.34 -21.78 -41.95
C ARG A 815 25.87 -21.84 -43.41
N LEU A 816 25.65 -20.68 -44.04
CA LEU A 816 25.31 -20.62 -45.48
C LEU A 816 26.41 -21.19 -46.38
N SER A 817 27.67 -20.89 -46.07
CA SER A 817 28.82 -21.41 -46.84
C SER A 817 28.95 -22.92 -46.70
N HIS A 818 28.77 -23.46 -45.49
CA HIS A 818 28.79 -24.91 -45.24
C HIS A 818 27.62 -25.64 -45.90
N LEU A 819 26.40 -25.07 -45.86
CA LEU A 819 25.27 -25.62 -46.61
C LEU A 819 25.57 -25.69 -48.11
N ALA A 820 26.24 -24.67 -48.66
CA ALA A 820 26.61 -24.67 -50.06
C ALA A 820 27.68 -25.72 -50.40
N ASP A 821 28.68 -25.90 -49.53
CA ASP A 821 29.68 -26.97 -49.64
C ASP A 821 28.98 -28.34 -49.70
N LEU A 822 28.06 -28.62 -48.76
CA LEU A 822 27.30 -29.88 -48.71
C LEU A 822 26.43 -30.10 -49.95
N LEU A 823 25.77 -29.05 -50.45
CA LEU A 823 25.01 -29.14 -51.70
C LEU A 823 25.91 -29.43 -52.90
N GLY A 824 27.09 -28.82 -52.95
CA GLY A 824 28.13 -29.10 -53.95
C GLY A 824 28.61 -30.56 -53.91
N ASP A 825 28.87 -31.09 -52.71
CA ASP A 825 29.26 -32.49 -52.49
C ASP A 825 28.16 -33.47 -52.93
N SER A 826 26.89 -33.08 -52.79
CA SER A 826 25.74 -33.84 -53.32
C SER A 826 25.53 -33.70 -54.83
N GLY A 827 26.37 -32.92 -55.52
CA GLY A 827 26.29 -32.66 -56.97
C GLY A 827 25.27 -31.59 -57.38
N LYS A 828 24.62 -30.92 -56.42
CA LYS A 828 23.58 -29.89 -56.65
C LYS A 828 24.19 -28.49 -56.79
N PHE A 829 25.03 -28.32 -57.80
CA PHE A 829 25.81 -27.07 -57.99
C PHE A 829 24.95 -25.83 -58.28
N ASP A 830 23.77 -25.96 -58.89
CA ASP A 830 22.88 -24.82 -59.09
C ASP A 830 22.20 -24.37 -57.79
N GLU A 831 21.80 -25.32 -56.95
CA GLU A 831 21.19 -25.03 -55.64
C GLU A 831 22.22 -24.41 -54.68
N SER A 832 23.49 -24.83 -54.73
CA SER A 832 24.54 -24.29 -53.84
C SER A 832 24.86 -22.81 -54.09
N ARG A 833 24.56 -22.28 -55.28
CA ARG A 833 24.78 -20.86 -55.61
C ARG A 833 23.88 -19.92 -54.81
N ILE A 834 22.68 -20.38 -54.41
CA ILE A 834 21.70 -19.55 -53.70
C ILE A 834 22.23 -19.14 -52.31
N PRO A 835 22.58 -20.06 -51.40
CA PRO A 835 23.11 -19.70 -50.09
C PRO A 835 24.46 -18.96 -50.18
N LEU A 836 25.30 -19.25 -51.18
CA LEU A 836 26.57 -18.54 -51.34
C LEU A 836 26.41 -17.07 -51.72
N LYS A 837 25.45 -16.73 -52.59
CA LYS A 837 25.16 -15.33 -52.92
C LYS A 837 24.68 -14.56 -51.70
N GLU A 838 23.85 -15.19 -50.85
CA GLU A 838 23.41 -14.61 -49.58
C GLU A 838 24.61 -14.45 -48.61
N ALA A 839 25.48 -15.44 -48.51
CA ALA A 839 26.68 -15.38 -47.65
C ALA A 839 27.65 -14.26 -48.07
N ILE A 840 27.89 -14.10 -49.38
CA ILE A 840 28.73 -13.02 -49.93
C ILE A 840 28.16 -11.65 -49.55
N SER A 841 26.85 -11.44 -49.72
CA SER A 841 26.22 -10.16 -49.37
C SER A 841 26.37 -9.82 -47.88
N VAL A 842 26.26 -10.83 -46.99
CA VAL A 842 26.45 -10.63 -45.55
C VAL A 842 27.92 -10.33 -45.22
N LEU A 843 28.86 -11.04 -45.85
CA LEU A 843 30.29 -10.87 -45.65
C LEU A 843 30.81 -9.53 -46.21
N GLU A 844 30.30 -9.06 -47.35
CA GLU A 844 30.61 -7.73 -47.90
C GLU A 844 30.21 -6.63 -46.91
N ALA A 845 28.98 -6.72 -46.37
CA ALA A 845 28.52 -5.77 -45.34
C ALA A 845 29.36 -5.82 -44.05
N LEU A 846 29.90 -7.00 -43.68
CA LEU A 846 30.79 -7.14 -42.53
C LEU A 846 32.16 -6.51 -42.79
N VAL A 847 32.77 -6.79 -43.94
CA VAL A 847 34.08 -6.22 -44.34
C VAL A 847 34.01 -4.70 -44.46
N ASP A 848 32.90 -4.15 -44.97
CA ASP A 848 32.67 -2.71 -45.05
C ASP A 848 32.51 -2.08 -43.64
N SER A 849 31.99 -2.83 -42.67
CA SER A 849 31.75 -2.34 -41.30
C SER A 849 33.00 -2.38 -40.42
N ASP A 850 33.81 -3.44 -40.49
CA ASP A 850 35.04 -3.57 -39.73
C ASP A 850 36.13 -4.23 -40.58
N ALA A 851 36.87 -3.39 -41.30
CA ALA A 851 37.92 -3.83 -42.19
C ALA A 851 39.10 -4.50 -41.46
N LYS A 852 39.22 -4.41 -40.13
CA LYS A 852 40.38 -4.94 -39.40
C LYS A 852 40.31 -6.43 -39.13
N VAL A 853 39.12 -7.02 -39.16
CA VAL A 853 38.93 -8.47 -38.91
C VAL A 853 39.34 -9.26 -40.15
N VAL A 854 40.41 -10.05 -40.00
CA VAL A 854 41.08 -10.78 -41.09
C VAL A 854 40.20 -11.92 -41.61
N GLU A 855 39.49 -12.57 -40.70
CA GLU A 855 38.63 -13.73 -40.92
C GLU A 855 37.47 -13.44 -41.88
N TYR A 856 36.93 -12.22 -41.85
CA TYR A 856 35.83 -11.81 -42.72
C TYR A 856 36.27 -11.76 -44.18
N ARG A 857 37.45 -11.18 -44.44
CA ARG A 857 38.01 -11.13 -45.81
C ARG A 857 38.39 -12.52 -46.31
N ARG A 858 38.97 -13.35 -45.45
CA ARG A 858 39.29 -14.76 -45.79
C ARG A 858 38.03 -15.53 -46.19
N SER A 859 36.97 -15.38 -45.40
CA SER A 859 35.68 -16.05 -45.65
C SER A 859 34.99 -15.53 -46.91
N LEU A 860 35.06 -14.22 -47.18
CA LEU A 860 34.54 -13.62 -48.41
C LEU A 860 35.26 -14.14 -49.66
N ALA A 861 36.60 -14.20 -49.62
CA ALA A 861 37.42 -14.72 -50.71
C ALA A 861 37.11 -16.20 -50.99
N ARG A 862 36.94 -17.00 -49.93
CA ARG A 862 36.51 -18.41 -50.04
C ARG A 862 35.12 -18.52 -50.67
N ALA A 863 34.13 -17.81 -50.17
CA ALA A 863 32.76 -17.86 -50.67
C ALA A 863 32.66 -17.47 -52.17
N ARG A 864 33.37 -16.41 -52.59
CA ARG A 864 33.46 -16.02 -54.02
C ARG A 864 34.11 -17.11 -54.87
N GLY A 865 35.18 -17.75 -54.38
CA GLY A 865 35.82 -18.88 -55.06
C GLY A 865 34.89 -20.07 -55.24
N MET A 866 34.10 -20.40 -54.21
CA MET A 866 33.10 -21.47 -54.26
C MET A 866 31.98 -21.19 -55.27
N VAL A 867 31.46 -19.96 -55.33
CA VAL A 867 30.47 -19.58 -56.36
C VAL A 867 31.05 -19.73 -57.76
N GLY A 868 32.28 -19.26 -57.94
CA GLY A 868 33.00 -19.40 -59.21
C GLY A 868 33.08 -20.86 -59.67
N PHE A 869 33.48 -21.75 -58.77
CA PHE A 869 33.55 -23.18 -59.04
C PHE A 869 32.18 -23.83 -59.31
N ALA A 870 31.16 -23.50 -58.53
CA ALA A 870 29.80 -23.97 -58.77
C ALA A 870 29.30 -23.54 -60.16
N CYS A 871 29.60 -22.31 -60.60
CA CYS A 871 29.26 -21.83 -61.94
C CYS A 871 30.02 -22.57 -63.04
N VAL A 872 31.32 -22.90 -62.85
CA VAL A 872 32.09 -23.74 -63.78
C VAL A 872 31.40 -25.10 -63.96
N LYS A 873 30.98 -25.73 -62.86
CA LYS A 873 30.31 -27.04 -62.89
C LYS A 873 28.90 -27.00 -63.50
N ALA A 874 28.19 -25.89 -63.32
CA ALA A 874 26.89 -25.64 -63.93
C ALA A 874 26.96 -25.20 -65.42
N GLY A 875 28.14 -24.85 -65.93
CA GLY A 875 28.34 -24.40 -67.31
C GLY A 875 28.11 -22.90 -67.56
N ASP A 876 27.99 -22.08 -66.50
CA ASP A 876 27.85 -20.62 -66.57
C ASP A 876 29.23 -19.93 -66.56
N ASN A 877 29.92 -19.99 -67.70
CA ASN A 877 31.30 -19.51 -67.82
C ASN A 877 31.45 -17.99 -67.58
N THR A 878 30.40 -17.22 -67.87
CA THR A 878 30.38 -15.76 -67.68
C THR A 878 30.41 -15.37 -66.21
N GLU A 879 29.49 -15.93 -65.40
CA GLU A 879 29.43 -15.61 -63.98
C GLU A 879 30.59 -16.30 -63.21
N ALA A 880 31.04 -17.47 -63.70
CA ALA A 880 32.23 -18.14 -63.19
C ALA A 880 33.48 -17.25 -63.27
N ARG A 881 33.77 -16.66 -64.45
CA ARG A 881 34.94 -15.80 -64.64
C ARG A 881 34.91 -14.59 -63.70
N LYS A 882 33.76 -13.92 -63.60
CA LYS A 882 33.57 -12.76 -62.72
C LYS A 882 33.86 -13.08 -61.25
N HIS A 883 33.27 -14.14 -60.70
CA HIS A 883 33.48 -14.48 -59.29
C HIS A 883 34.89 -15.01 -59.00
N LEU A 884 35.49 -15.78 -59.92
CA LEU A 884 36.86 -16.27 -59.76
C LEU A 884 37.89 -15.13 -59.82
N GLU A 885 37.70 -14.14 -60.69
CA GLU A 885 38.58 -12.95 -60.74
C GLU A 885 38.50 -12.15 -59.44
N LEU A 886 37.28 -11.91 -58.94
CA LEU A 886 37.09 -11.25 -57.64
C LEU A 886 37.73 -12.04 -56.50
N ALA A 887 37.52 -13.37 -56.46
CA ALA A 887 38.13 -14.23 -55.45
C ALA A 887 39.67 -14.19 -55.50
N ARG A 888 40.27 -14.24 -56.71
CA ARG A 888 41.71 -14.15 -56.89
C ARG A 888 42.25 -12.83 -56.36
N THR A 889 41.61 -11.71 -56.65
CA THR A 889 42.02 -10.39 -56.16
C THR A 889 41.98 -10.33 -54.63
N GLU A 890 40.90 -10.82 -53.99
CA GLU A 890 40.81 -10.86 -52.53
C GLU A 890 41.89 -11.77 -51.91
N TRP A 891 42.10 -12.97 -52.45
CA TRP A 891 43.15 -13.87 -51.98
C TRP A 891 44.56 -13.30 -52.16
N GLN A 892 44.84 -12.61 -53.28
CA GLN A 892 46.12 -11.94 -53.49
C GLN A 892 46.36 -10.83 -52.46
N ASN A 893 45.34 -10.01 -52.20
CA ASN A 893 45.40 -8.97 -51.18
C ASN A 893 45.60 -9.56 -49.78
N PHE A 894 44.97 -10.70 -49.49
CA PHE A 894 45.09 -11.42 -48.22
C PHE A 894 46.50 -12.00 -48.02
N VAL A 895 47.08 -12.64 -49.04
CA VAL A 895 48.44 -13.21 -48.98
C VAL A 895 49.50 -12.12 -48.82
N VAL A 896 49.29 -10.93 -49.40
CA VAL A 896 50.20 -9.79 -49.21
C VAL A 896 50.24 -9.33 -47.76
N SER A 897 49.11 -9.39 -47.05
CA SER A 897 49.04 -9.02 -45.62
C SER A 897 49.41 -10.15 -44.67
N HIS A 898 49.29 -11.42 -45.09
CA HIS A 898 49.57 -12.63 -44.29
C HIS A 898 50.39 -13.64 -45.11
N PRO A 899 51.68 -13.36 -45.37
CA PRO A 899 52.53 -14.20 -46.23
C PRO A 899 52.78 -15.61 -45.66
N GLU A 900 52.58 -15.81 -44.35
CA GLU A 900 52.66 -17.09 -43.66
C GLU A 900 51.47 -18.05 -43.93
N ASP A 901 50.34 -17.56 -44.46
CA ASP A 901 49.16 -18.40 -44.73
C ASP A 901 49.33 -19.20 -46.04
N THR A 902 49.79 -20.44 -45.89
CA THR A 902 50.02 -21.37 -47.02
C THR A 902 48.74 -21.73 -47.77
N ASP A 903 47.59 -21.76 -47.09
CA ASP A 903 46.31 -22.12 -47.69
C ASP A 903 45.81 -20.99 -48.61
N ALA A 904 45.99 -19.74 -48.17
CA ALA A 904 45.67 -18.57 -48.97
C ALA A 904 46.53 -18.53 -50.25
N ALA A 905 47.83 -18.84 -50.16
CA ALA A 905 48.71 -18.93 -51.33
C ALA A 905 48.27 -20.03 -52.30
N GLN A 906 47.87 -21.19 -51.78
CA GLN A 906 47.33 -22.29 -52.58
C GLN A 906 45.98 -21.91 -53.24
N ALA A 907 45.13 -21.15 -52.55
CA ALA A 907 43.87 -20.65 -53.09
C ALA A 907 44.08 -19.66 -54.25
N VAL A 908 45.09 -18.79 -54.20
CA VAL A 908 45.47 -17.92 -55.34
C VAL A 908 45.88 -18.76 -56.54
N LYS A 909 46.69 -19.79 -56.33
CA LYS A 909 47.13 -20.70 -57.40
C LYS A 909 45.95 -21.42 -58.03
N TRP A 910 45.11 -22.02 -57.19
CA TRP A 910 43.94 -22.77 -57.65
C TRP A 910 42.94 -21.89 -58.42
N THR A 911 42.61 -20.71 -57.90
CA THR A 911 41.69 -19.76 -58.59
C THR A 911 42.26 -19.33 -59.94
N SER A 912 43.57 -19.08 -60.03
CA SER A 912 44.25 -18.73 -61.28
C SER A 912 44.21 -19.86 -62.32
N GLU A 913 44.39 -21.11 -61.88
CA GLU A 913 44.28 -22.29 -62.74
C GLU A 913 42.84 -22.49 -63.27
N GLN A 914 41.81 -22.26 -62.44
CA GLN A 914 40.43 -22.36 -62.88
C GLN A 914 40.08 -21.29 -63.92
N ILE A 915 40.55 -20.05 -63.75
CA ILE A 915 40.33 -18.97 -64.73
C ILE A 915 40.97 -19.32 -66.08
N MET A 916 42.17 -19.90 -66.09
CA MET A 916 42.85 -20.32 -67.32
C MET A 916 42.14 -21.46 -68.06
N ARG A 917 41.37 -22.30 -67.35
CA ARG A 917 40.63 -23.42 -67.93
C ARG A 917 39.25 -23.02 -68.48
N LEU A 918 38.77 -21.81 -68.18
CA LEU A 918 37.52 -21.30 -68.72
C LEU A 918 37.68 -20.94 -70.20
N PRO A 919 36.72 -21.31 -71.07
CA PRO A 919 36.79 -21.09 -72.51
C PRO A 919 36.74 -19.61 -72.94
#